data_AF-A0ABD5IZL6-F1
#
_entry.id   AF-A0ABD5IZL6-F1
#
_cell.length_a   1.000
_cell.length_b   1.000
_cell.length_c   1.000
_cell.angle_alpha   90.00
_cell.angle_beta   90.00
_cell.angle_gamma   90.00
#
_symmetry.space_group_name_H-M   'P 1'
#
loop_
_entity.id
_entity.type
_entity.pdbx_description
1 polymer ?
#
loop_
_entity_poly.entity_id
_entity_poly.type
_entity_poly.pdbx_seq_one_letter_code
_entity_poly.pdbx_strand_id
1 'polypeptide(L)'
;MLKETLPKVKISLDSQRFHRKPEKWEVAIISNRIASLPTEVTMQEFAKAVVTPNGRSFAPAVFRDGIRKNAFWLSQQVFALDIDEGLSIADAVKRCEQYHIMPNFIYTTFRSTPDHEKFRMVFLVNEEVHDIRVRELIQRSLMTLFPEADVQTKDASRLLFGGKELVYEAYDNVISVPDLLNAVILHIKAGSNPSRDMERYCRIVGIDLINGYPNYKLIDDDDEITPEDNLFISMTKKRTNPIIFNRERPKISHGSYMIKFSKENTEEYHRKLGSKEEGELLKDYCFQIDKVKEGFAQIRDFPFEKLEENCKLYRESMHGDYWLYHNEMFGVMTNLLRVKGGKTRIEQILNSRPEYAQKKIEWKVMINQIQKSNYAPSRCDSYCPFADECEHALNMIEQGKLFRGRIQVTQKPNFQPLSEAERKLKQYFHEALNSEENGVFVIKAPTGIGKTQLYVNAAQTHTFTIALPTHRLKEEVSERLNRLGCKHVKVPQLPDLDIEFTEKIERLYNNGAYKAVNAFLKKMARQNEEIRNYLEELENVHKARNKVILTTHQRSLFTKEDANGTLVIDEDIIPSLLPVSKMSVLDFTLVCSKFMQNEENRAAILTIQNMVLNAPTDLVQERAAYLLPNANEVEKIIVEDNAIKSDILGFLNCSYFVKTKGPNGNEFIYFIQRHQLPKKKVIILSATISETIAKMMFGPEVKYRDVGLTESKGEIVQIPIKSFSRYAIKENEELLNLAKKLIDIYNPNSTIITYKGFMEQDKATPTFGNTEGIDSLKGQNITVLGTPHVNPIAYLLYSAALGYKLGLNDSKMEYQQVQRNGFRFFFNTYENNEILQEIQFYLVESQLIQAIGRARTLREDAKVLVLSNLPVQGARFIHLSQRDIQNLLHS
;
A
#
# COMPACT_ATOMS: atom_id res chain seq x y z
N MET A 1 33.71 12.32 -14.31
CA MET A 1 33.37 13.21 -15.44
C MET A 1 32.86 12.34 -16.59
N LEU A 2 31.55 12.08 -16.63
CA LEU A 2 30.91 11.46 -17.79
C LEU A 2 30.71 12.56 -18.84
N LYS A 3 31.15 12.35 -20.08
CA LYS A 3 30.89 13.27 -21.20
C LYS A 3 29.37 13.29 -21.44
N GLU A 4 28.73 14.38 -21.06
CA GLU A 4 27.29 14.60 -21.25
C GLU A 4 26.98 14.72 -22.75
N THR A 5 26.22 13.77 -23.29
CA THR A 5 25.68 13.83 -24.64
C THR A 5 24.45 14.73 -24.64
N LEU A 6 24.51 15.84 -25.39
CA LEU A 6 23.36 16.72 -25.60
C LEU A 6 22.17 15.94 -26.19
N PRO A 7 20.94 16.22 -25.73
CA PRO A 7 19.74 15.57 -26.23
C PRO A 7 19.51 15.79 -27.73
N LYS A 8 19.11 14.73 -28.44
CA LYS A 8 18.85 14.74 -29.89
C LYS A 8 17.37 14.46 -30.19
N VAL A 9 16.90 15.03 -31.28
CA VAL A 9 15.56 14.81 -31.85
C VAL A 9 15.67 14.17 -33.23
N LYS A 10 14.63 13.44 -33.64
CA LYS A 10 14.56 12.81 -34.95
C LYS A 10 13.63 13.60 -35.88
N ILE A 11 14.16 14.01 -37.03
CA ILE A 11 13.42 14.74 -38.07
C ILE A 11 13.80 14.21 -39.46
N SER A 12 12.96 14.42 -40.47
CA SER A 12 13.34 14.14 -41.86
C SER A 12 14.04 15.37 -42.45
N LEU A 13 15.37 15.36 -42.51
CA LEU A 13 16.18 16.51 -42.92
C LEU A 13 16.81 16.25 -44.28
N ASP A 14 16.65 17.19 -45.21
CA ASP A 14 17.23 17.05 -46.54
C ASP A 14 18.77 17.08 -46.50
N SER A 15 19.41 16.35 -47.41
CA SER A 15 20.87 16.32 -47.51
C SER A 15 21.44 17.48 -48.33
N GLN A 16 20.63 18.12 -49.18
CA GLN A 16 21.07 19.24 -50.02
C GLN A 16 20.87 20.59 -49.36
N ARG A 17 21.76 21.51 -49.71
CA ARG A 17 21.79 22.89 -49.23
C ARG A 17 21.18 23.83 -50.26
N PHE A 18 20.53 24.87 -49.79
CA PHE A 18 19.91 25.88 -50.64
C PHE A 18 20.24 27.30 -50.14
N HIS A 19 20.44 28.22 -51.07
CA HIS A 19 20.61 29.66 -50.79
C HIS A 19 19.40 30.49 -51.27
N ARG A 20 18.39 29.82 -51.85
CA ARG A 20 17.14 30.39 -52.34
C ARG A 20 16.01 29.39 -52.12
N LYS A 21 14.76 29.84 -52.23
CA LYS A 21 13.60 28.93 -52.18
C LYS A 21 13.72 27.92 -53.34
N PRO A 22 13.62 26.60 -53.07
CA PRO A 22 13.66 25.58 -54.13
C PRO A 22 12.57 25.80 -55.19
N GLU A 23 12.91 25.56 -56.46
CA GLU A 23 11.99 25.57 -57.59
C GLU A 23 11.08 24.34 -57.59
N LYS A 24 9.97 24.37 -58.33
CA LYS A 24 8.95 23.30 -58.31
C LYS A 24 9.53 21.90 -58.59
N TRP A 25 10.46 21.79 -59.53
CA TRP A 25 11.11 20.52 -59.87
C TRP A 25 12.07 20.06 -58.76
N GLU A 26 12.78 20.97 -58.09
CA GLU A 26 13.62 20.68 -56.92
C GLU A 26 12.77 20.20 -55.74
N VAL A 27 11.60 20.81 -55.52
CA VAL A 27 10.64 20.40 -54.48
C VAL A 27 10.18 18.96 -54.68
N ALA A 28 9.90 18.55 -55.93
CA ALA A 28 9.53 17.16 -56.23
C ALA A 28 10.67 16.18 -55.89
N ILE A 29 11.92 16.53 -56.21
CA ILE A 29 13.09 15.71 -55.88
C ILE A 29 13.29 15.62 -54.36
N ILE A 30 13.21 16.74 -53.65
CA ILE A 30 13.31 16.78 -52.18
C ILE A 30 12.23 15.89 -51.57
N SER A 31 10.99 16.02 -52.03
CA SER A 31 9.85 15.24 -51.53
C SER A 31 10.07 13.73 -51.66
N ASN A 32 10.69 13.27 -52.75
CA ASN A 32 10.92 11.84 -53.00
C ASN A 32 12.02 11.25 -52.12
N ARG A 33 13.02 12.04 -51.69
CA ARG A 33 14.15 11.53 -50.90
C ARG A 33 14.05 11.80 -49.40
N ILE A 34 13.42 12.91 -48.99
CA ILE A 34 13.53 13.42 -47.62
C ILE A 34 12.97 12.44 -46.57
N ALA A 35 11.91 11.71 -46.91
CA ALA A 35 11.32 10.70 -46.03
C ALA A 35 12.22 9.47 -45.82
N SER A 36 13.23 9.26 -46.68
CA SER A 36 14.28 8.24 -46.50
C SER A 36 15.49 8.77 -45.73
N LEU A 37 15.46 10.01 -45.23
CA LEU A 37 16.55 10.68 -44.51
C LEU A 37 16.17 11.08 -43.07
N PRO A 38 15.66 10.17 -42.22
CA PRO A 38 15.50 10.48 -40.81
C PRO A 38 16.89 10.75 -40.19
N THR A 39 17.05 11.92 -39.60
CA THR A 39 18.32 12.40 -39.05
C THR A 39 18.14 12.72 -37.57
N GLU A 40 19.06 12.23 -36.75
CA GLU A 40 19.15 12.57 -35.33
C GLU A 40 20.09 13.77 -35.14
N VAL A 41 19.53 14.87 -34.65
CA VAL A 41 20.24 16.15 -34.50
C VAL A 41 19.90 16.79 -33.15
N THR A 42 20.84 17.52 -32.58
CA THR A 42 20.52 18.46 -31.49
C THR A 42 19.72 19.64 -32.05
N MET A 43 18.96 20.35 -31.21
CA MET A 43 18.22 21.54 -31.66
C MET A 43 19.13 22.64 -32.20
N GLN A 44 20.35 22.75 -31.68
CA GLN A 44 21.39 23.68 -32.17
C GLN A 44 21.87 23.31 -33.58
N GLU A 45 22.14 22.03 -33.82
CA GLU A 45 22.53 21.55 -35.15
C GLU A 45 21.39 21.71 -36.14
N PHE A 46 20.16 21.44 -35.70
CA PHE A 46 18.97 21.61 -36.52
C PHE A 46 18.76 23.07 -36.95
N ALA A 47 18.80 24.02 -36.01
CA ALA A 47 18.68 25.45 -36.30
C ALA A 47 19.73 25.93 -37.32
N LYS A 48 20.99 25.53 -37.14
CA LYS A 48 22.09 25.82 -38.08
C LYS A 48 21.92 25.15 -39.44
N ALA A 49 21.28 23.98 -39.50
CA ALA A 49 21.07 23.24 -40.74
C ALA A 49 20.02 23.90 -41.64
N VAL A 50 19.01 24.57 -41.07
CA VAL A 50 17.90 25.16 -41.83
C VAL A 50 18.15 26.59 -42.28
N VAL A 51 19.21 27.27 -41.81
CA VAL A 51 19.57 28.65 -42.21
C VAL A 51 20.81 28.69 -43.11
N THR A 52 21.03 29.80 -43.81
CA THR A 52 22.18 29.99 -44.72
C THR A 52 23.49 29.94 -43.91
N PRO A 53 24.57 29.26 -44.38
CA PRO A 53 24.81 28.74 -45.72
C PRO A 53 24.26 27.33 -45.99
N ASN A 54 23.52 26.73 -45.06
CA ASN A 54 22.95 25.38 -45.25
C ASN A 54 21.57 25.44 -45.91
N GLY A 55 20.61 26.16 -45.33
CA GLY A 55 19.29 26.39 -45.91
C GLY A 55 18.53 25.11 -46.27
N ARG A 56 18.74 24.02 -45.51
CA ARG A 56 18.18 22.70 -45.83
C ARG A 56 16.68 22.67 -45.59
N SER A 57 15.97 21.93 -46.44
CA SER A 57 14.55 21.66 -46.24
C SER A 57 14.36 20.55 -45.21
N PHE A 58 13.24 20.53 -44.49
CA PHE A 58 12.91 19.49 -43.54
C PHE A 58 11.42 19.18 -43.54
N ALA A 59 11.06 17.96 -43.14
CA ALA A 59 9.74 17.65 -42.64
C ALA A 59 9.88 17.36 -41.12
N PRO A 60 9.04 17.97 -40.27
CA PRO A 60 9.16 17.76 -38.82
C PRO A 60 8.91 16.30 -38.40
N ALA A 61 8.13 15.57 -39.20
CA ALA A 61 7.77 14.17 -38.96
C ALA A 61 8.81 13.17 -39.52
N VAL A 62 8.77 11.96 -38.98
CA VAL A 62 9.43 10.76 -39.49
C VAL A 62 8.37 9.89 -40.18
N PHE A 63 8.76 9.22 -41.27
CA PHE A 63 7.87 8.39 -42.09
C PHE A 63 8.36 6.95 -42.16
N ARG A 64 7.43 6.01 -42.35
CA ARG A 64 7.70 4.62 -42.74
C ARG A 64 7.94 4.51 -44.24
N ASP A 65 8.66 3.46 -44.63
CA ASP A 65 8.89 3.06 -46.02
C ASP A 65 9.53 4.12 -46.93
N GLY A 66 10.08 5.19 -46.35
CA GLY A 66 10.67 6.30 -47.12
C GLY A 66 9.66 7.15 -47.88
N ILE A 67 8.36 7.09 -47.56
CA ILE A 67 7.29 7.76 -48.31
C ILE A 67 6.74 8.96 -47.52
N ARG A 68 6.89 10.18 -48.07
CA ARG A 68 6.34 11.41 -47.47
C ARG A 68 4.84 11.56 -47.78
N LYS A 69 3.99 10.86 -47.03
CA LYS A 69 2.52 11.00 -47.04
C LYS A 69 1.96 10.75 -45.65
N ASN A 70 0.80 11.32 -45.34
CA ASN A 70 0.16 11.19 -44.02
C ASN A 70 -0.10 9.73 -43.61
N ALA A 71 -0.46 8.87 -44.56
CA ALA A 71 -0.67 7.44 -44.32
C ALA A 71 0.60 6.70 -43.82
N PHE A 72 1.78 7.26 -44.09
CA PHE A 72 3.09 6.70 -43.71
C PHE A 72 3.73 7.46 -42.54
N TRP A 73 3.03 8.41 -41.92
CA TRP A 73 3.51 9.09 -40.72
C TRP A 73 3.82 8.07 -39.61
N LEU A 74 4.95 8.24 -38.93
CA LEU A 74 5.42 7.35 -37.86
C LEU A 74 5.48 8.05 -36.51
N SER A 75 6.13 9.22 -36.47
CA SER A 75 6.32 9.99 -35.24
C SER A 75 6.72 11.43 -35.53
N GLN A 76 6.59 12.29 -34.52
CA GLN A 76 7.00 13.69 -34.57
C GLN A 76 7.27 14.22 -33.16
N GLN A 77 8.34 15.01 -33.00
CA GLN A 77 8.64 15.72 -31.74
C GLN A 77 8.80 17.23 -31.95
N VAL A 78 9.23 17.63 -33.14
CA VAL A 78 9.37 19.02 -33.56
C VAL A 78 8.10 19.47 -34.26
N PHE A 79 7.61 20.66 -33.94
CA PHE A 79 6.46 21.28 -34.60
C PHE A 79 6.85 22.66 -35.13
N ALA A 80 6.25 23.07 -36.24
CA ALA A 80 6.57 24.36 -36.84
C ALA A 80 5.33 25.08 -37.35
N LEU A 81 5.37 26.41 -37.26
CA LEU A 81 4.41 27.32 -37.87
C LEU A 81 5.12 28.11 -38.97
N ASP A 82 4.43 28.34 -40.08
CA ASP A 82 4.89 29.14 -41.22
C ASP A 82 4.05 30.43 -41.25
N ILE A 83 4.69 31.56 -40.96
CA ILE A 83 4.05 32.87 -40.91
C ILE A 83 4.51 33.66 -42.14
N ASP A 84 3.58 33.89 -43.05
CA ASP A 84 3.82 34.64 -44.26
C ASP A 84 3.42 36.12 -44.12
N GLU A 85 2.36 36.46 -43.37
CA GLU A 85 1.84 37.81 -43.22
C GLU A 85 1.07 37.99 -41.89
N GLY A 86 0.83 39.24 -41.48
CA GLY A 86 -0.11 39.56 -40.38
C GLY A 86 0.43 39.50 -38.95
N LEU A 87 1.67 39.05 -38.74
CA LEU A 87 2.31 38.98 -37.42
C LEU A 87 3.80 39.27 -37.52
N SER A 88 4.32 40.18 -36.70
CA SER A 88 5.77 40.46 -36.60
C SER A 88 6.47 39.43 -35.70
N ILE A 89 7.79 39.27 -35.85
CA ILE A 89 8.61 38.39 -35.01
C ILE A 89 8.51 38.83 -33.53
N ALA A 90 8.57 40.13 -33.27
CA ALA A 90 8.49 40.69 -31.92
C ALA A 90 7.13 40.40 -31.26
N ASP A 91 6.03 40.59 -31.99
CA ASP A 91 4.69 40.29 -31.49
C ASP A 91 4.47 38.78 -31.29
N ALA A 92 5.06 37.94 -32.15
CA ALA A 92 5.02 36.50 -32.00
C ALA A 92 5.71 36.04 -30.71
N VAL A 93 6.90 36.57 -30.41
CA VAL A 93 7.64 36.27 -29.16
C VAL A 93 6.85 36.75 -27.94
N LYS A 94 6.30 37.97 -27.97
CA LYS A 94 5.47 38.51 -26.88
C LYS A 94 4.21 37.66 -26.64
N ARG A 95 3.59 37.14 -27.70
CA ARG A 95 2.44 36.24 -27.59
C ARG A 95 2.84 34.89 -26.97
N CYS A 96 4.00 34.35 -27.33
CA CYS A 96 4.56 33.17 -26.67
C CYS A 96 4.81 33.38 -25.18
N GLU A 97 5.33 34.54 -24.77
CA GLU A 97 5.54 34.90 -23.36
C GLU A 97 4.22 34.96 -22.59
N GLN A 98 3.20 35.60 -23.18
CA GLN A 98 1.86 35.73 -22.60
C GLN A 98 1.21 34.37 -22.34
N TYR A 99 1.40 33.41 -23.24
CA TYR A 99 0.80 32.08 -23.14
C TYR A 99 1.74 31.02 -22.55
N HIS A 100 2.96 31.41 -22.13
CA HIS A 100 3.97 30.52 -21.57
C HIS A 100 4.32 29.32 -22.48
N ILE A 101 4.34 29.53 -23.79
CA ILE A 101 4.68 28.53 -24.81
C ILE A 101 5.79 29.06 -25.71
N MET A 102 7.01 29.12 -25.18
CA MET A 102 8.14 29.68 -25.93
C MET A 102 8.63 28.73 -27.04
N PRO A 103 8.98 29.24 -28.23
CA PRO A 103 9.58 28.43 -29.28
C PRO A 103 11.03 28.07 -28.90
N ASN A 104 11.56 27.04 -29.55
CA ASN A 104 12.96 26.66 -29.41
C ASN A 104 13.87 27.58 -30.25
N PHE A 105 13.44 27.87 -31.49
CA PHE A 105 14.06 28.91 -32.32
C PHE A 105 13.06 29.46 -33.36
N ILE A 106 13.37 30.64 -33.90
CA ILE A 106 12.66 31.27 -35.01
C ILE A 106 13.68 31.63 -36.10
N TYR A 107 13.34 31.38 -37.36
CA TYR A 107 14.20 31.75 -38.50
C TYR A 107 13.41 32.40 -39.63
N THR A 108 14.06 33.30 -40.36
CA THR A 108 13.45 33.99 -41.51
C THR A 108 13.50 33.14 -42.77
N THR A 109 12.44 33.15 -43.55
CA THR A 109 12.39 32.40 -44.82
C THR A 109 13.25 33.08 -45.89
N PHE A 110 13.58 32.35 -46.98
CA PHE A 110 14.30 32.93 -48.12
C PHE A 110 13.64 34.15 -48.76
N ARG A 111 12.33 34.35 -48.56
CA ARG A 111 11.57 35.49 -49.11
C ARG A 111 11.31 36.60 -48.10
N SER A 112 11.84 36.49 -46.87
CA SER A 112 11.70 37.53 -45.85
C SER A 112 12.46 38.79 -46.25
N THR A 113 11.86 39.95 -46.03
CA THR A 113 12.45 41.28 -46.20
C THR A 113 12.17 42.14 -44.97
N PRO A 114 12.95 43.21 -44.69
CA PRO A 114 12.69 44.09 -43.56
C PRO A 114 11.26 44.66 -43.52
N ASP A 115 10.68 44.98 -44.68
CA ASP A 115 9.31 45.51 -44.77
C ASP A 115 8.23 44.42 -44.68
N HIS A 116 8.60 43.14 -44.78
CA HIS A 116 7.67 42.03 -44.83
C HIS A 116 8.31 40.77 -44.22
N GLU A 117 8.19 40.68 -42.89
CA GLU A 117 8.76 39.59 -42.11
C GLU A 117 8.05 38.27 -42.44
N LYS A 118 8.78 37.34 -43.04
CA LYS A 118 8.33 35.97 -43.28
C LYS A 118 9.20 35.02 -42.49
N PHE A 119 8.62 34.31 -41.54
CA PHE A 119 9.41 33.49 -40.62
C PHE A 119 8.70 32.21 -40.22
N ARG A 120 9.49 31.27 -39.70
CA ARG A 120 9.00 30.01 -39.15
C ARG A 120 9.36 29.91 -37.69
N MET A 121 8.37 29.58 -36.88
CA MET A 121 8.53 29.33 -35.44
C MET A 121 8.64 27.83 -35.23
N VAL A 122 9.70 27.38 -34.57
CA VAL A 122 9.96 25.97 -34.31
C VAL A 122 9.83 25.67 -32.82
N PHE A 123 8.93 24.75 -32.48
CA PHE A 123 8.63 24.31 -31.13
C PHE A 123 9.15 22.88 -30.92
N LEU A 124 9.66 22.63 -29.72
CA LEU A 124 10.05 21.30 -29.27
C LEU A 124 9.06 20.82 -28.20
N VAL A 125 8.43 19.67 -28.43
CA VAL A 125 7.59 19.01 -27.42
C VAL A 125 8.46 18.12 -26.55
N ASN A 126 8.14 18.05 -25.25
CA ASN A 126 8.87 17.28 -24.24
C ASN A 126 8.86 15.76 -24.46
N GLU A 127 8.17 15.30 -25.50
CA GLU A 127 7.88 13.90 -25.71
C GLU A 127 7.72 13.59 -27.21
N GLU A 128 8.30 12.49 -27.69
CA GLU A 128 8.07 12.03 -29.07
C GLU A 128 6.64 11.49 -29.19
N VAL A 129 5.91 12.01 -30.18
CA VAL A 129 4.50 11.68 -30.39
C VAL A 129 4.39 10.58 -31.43
N HIS A 130 3.78 9.46 -31.04
CA HIS A 130 3.46 8.32 -31.91
C HIS A 130 1.96 8.16 -32.20
N ASP A 131 1.11 8.95 -31.55
CA ASP A 131 -0.33 8.98 -31.79
C ASP A 131 -0.69 10.17 -32.68
N ILE A 132 -1.19 9.89 -33.88
CA ILE A 132 -1.53 10.92 -34.86
C ILE A 132 -2.60 11.90 -34.34
N ARG A 133 -3.49 11.47 -33.43
CA ARG A 133 -4.52 12.32 -32.83
C ARG A 133 -3.89 13.38 -31.93
N VAL A 134 -2.84 13.00 -31.20
CA VAL A 134 -2.06 13.92 -30.36
C VAL A 134 -1.22 14.86 -31.21
N ARG A 135 -0.65 14.38 -32.32
CA ARG A 135 0.04 15.25 -33.30
C ARG A 135 -0.91 16.32 -33.85
N GLU A 136 -2.10 15.92 -34.30
CA GLU A 136 -3.13 16.84 -34.82
C GLU A 136 -3.57 17.84 -33.76
N LEU A 137 -3.75 17.38 -32.53
CA LEU A 137 -4.04 18.24 -31.39
C LEU A 137 -2.97 19.33 -31.25
N ILE A 138 -1.69 18.96 -31.13
CA ILE A 138 -0.58 19.92 -30.93
C ILE A 138 -0.54 20.94 -32.07
N GLN A 139 -0.54 20.48 -33.33
CA GLN A 139 -0.43 21.38 -34.47
C GLN A 139 -1.61 22.35 -34.54
N ARG A 140 -2.85 21.87 -34.30
CA ARG A 140 -4.06 22.71 -34.34
C ARG A 140 -4.16 23.64 -33.14
N SER A 141 -3.67 23.25 -31.96
CA SER A 141 -3.57 24.14 -30.80
C SER A 141 -2.61 25.31 -31.08
N LEU A 142 -1.43 25.03 -31.66
CA LEU A 142 -0.50 26.09 -32.07
C LEU A 142 -1.14 27.03 -33.11
N MET A 143 -1.82 26.50 -34.12
CA MET A 143 -2.55 27.32 -35.10
C MET A 143 -3.75 28.07 -34.51
N THR A 144 -4.32 27.60 -33.39
CA THR A 144 -5.38 28.33 -32.67
C THR A 144 -4.81 29.56 -31.96
N LEU A 145 -3.57 29.47 -31.45
CA LEU A 145 -2.86 30.58 -30.80
C LEU A 145 -2.23 31.55 -31.79
N PHE A 146 -1.90 31.06 -32.99
CA PHE A 146 -1.33 31.79 -34.10
C PHE A 146 -2.19 31.60 -35.36
N PRO A 147 -3.37 32.24 -35.42
CA PRO A 147 -4.27 32.13 -36.57
C PRO A 147 -3.66 32.68 -37.88
N GLU A 148 -2.56 33.43 -37.79
CA GLU A 148 -1.78 33.95 -38.91
C GLU A 148 -0.93 32.88 -39.62
N ALA A 149 -0.83 31.66 -39.07
CA ALA A 149 -0.09 30.57 -39.68
C ALA A 149 -0.74 30.04 -40.97
N ASP A 150 0.09 29.71 -41.97
CA ASP A 150 -0.36 29.09 -43.22
C ASP A 150 -1.21 27.84 -42.91
N VAL A 151 -2.44 27.80 -43.39
CA VAL A 151 -3.39 26.70 -43.18
C VAL A 151 -2.84 25.33 -43.60
N GLN A 152 -1.84 25.30 -44.48
CA GLN A 152 -1.17 24.08 -44.94
C GLN A 152 -0.24 23.47 -43.87
N THR A 153 0.13 24.20 -42.80
CA THR A 153 0.92 23.64 -41.69
C THR A 153 0.19 22.56 -40.91
N LYS A 154 -1.14 22.43 -41.09
CA LYS A 154 -1.92 21.33 -40.51
C LYS A 154 -1.53 19.95 -41.07
N ASP A 155 -0.92 19.87 -42.25
CA ASP A 155 -0.54 18.60 -42.88
C ASP A 155 0.64 17.93 -42.15
N ALA A 156 0.49 16.67 -41.73
CA ALA A 156 1.56 15.91 -41.04
C ALA A 156 2.73 15.59 -41.95
N SER A 157 2.52 15.58 -43.26
CA SER A 157 3.56 15.35 -44.25
C SER A 157 4.23 16.64 -44.73
N ARG A 158 3.87 17.82 -44.18
CA ARG A 158 4.29 19.13 -44.66
C ARG A 158 5.81 19.24 -44.79
N LEU A 159 6.25 19.62 -46.00
CA LEU A 159 7.63 19.99 -46.29
C LEU A 159 7.83 21.48 -46.02
N LEU A 160 8.82 21.82 -45.19
CA LEU A 160 9.22 23.18 -44.86
C LEU A 160 10.59 23.47 -45.44
N PHE A 161 10.77 24.68 -45.97
CA PHE A 161 12.04 25.10 -46.56
C PHE A 161 12.94 25.75 -45.53
N GLY A 162 14.25 25.71 -45.80
CA GLY A 162 15.23 26.51 -45.09
C GLY A 162 15.02 28.02 -45.31
N GLY A 163 15.96 28.79 -44.78
CA GLY A 163 15.86 30.23 -44.70
C GLY A 163 17.20 30.97 -44.64
N LYS A 164 17.12 32.26 -44.27
CA LYS A 164 18.29 33.15 -44.27
C LYS A 164 19.04 33.08 -42.94
N GLU A 165 18.38 33.45 -41.84
CA GLU A 165 19.02 33.64 -40.54
C GLU A 165 18.11 33.28 -39.37
N LEU A 166 18.72 33.00 -38.21
CA LEU A 166 18.04 32.83 -36.93
C LEU A 166 17.77 34.20 -36.32
N VAL A 167 16.55 34.41 -35.82
CA VAL A 167 16.09 35.67 -35.21
C VAL A 167 15.66 35.50 -33.74
N TYR A 168 15.55 34.26 -33.27
CA TYR A 168 15.35 33.90 -31.88
C TYR A 168 15.95 32.51 -31.62
N GLU A 169 16.69 32.35 -30.52
CA GLU A 169 17.36 31.10 -30.16
C GLU A 169 17.25 30.86 -28.65
N ALA A 170 16.60 29.78 -28.24
CA ALA A 170 16.51 29.34 -26.86
C ALA A 170 16.32 27.82 -26.82
N TYR A 171 17.43 27.10 -27.02
CA TYR A 171 17.43 25.65 -27.25
C TYR A 171 16.95 24.81 -26.07
N ASP A 172 16.90 25.39 -24.87
CA ASP A 172 16.37 24.77 -23.66
C ASP A 172 14.83 24.87 -23.55
N ASN A 173 14.19 25.68 -24.40
CA ASN A 173 12.74 25.83 -24.40
C ASN A 173 12.06 24.56 -24.93
N VAL A 174 11.17 24.02 -24.11
CA VAL A 174 10.36 22.84 -24.39
C VAL A 174 8.94 23.09 -23.90
N ILE A 175 7.94 22.68 -24.69
CA ILE A 175 6.53 22.75 -24.31
C ILE A 175 5.97 21.35 -24.07
N SER A 176 4.91 21.24 -23.26
CA SER A 176 4.15 20.00 -23.09
C SER A 176 2.74 20.12 -23.71
N VAL A 177 2.09 18.98 -23.95
CA VAL A 177 0.70 18.97 -24.42
C VAL A 177 -0.25 19.63 -23.40
N PRO A 178 -0.15 19.37 -22.08
CA PRO A 178 -0.93 20.11 -21.09
C PRO A 178 -0.71 21.63 -21.12
N ASP A 179 0.52 22.12 -21.25
CA ASP A 179 0.82 23.57 -21.34
C ASP A 179 0.13 24.20 -22.55
N LEU A 180 0.20 23.52 -23.68
CA LEU A 180 -0.38 23.99 -24.92
C LEU A 180 -1.92 24.03 -24.84
N LEU A 181 -2.54 23.02 -24.22
CA LEU A 181 -3.97 23.03 -23.93
C LEU A 181 -4.36 24.18 -22.98
N ASN A 182 -3.55 24.44 -21.94
CA ASN A 182 -3.74 25.57 -21.03
C ASN A 182 -3.69 26.90 -21.77
N ALA A 183 -2.70 27.09 -22.64
CA ALA A 183 -2.56 28.28 -23.47
C ALA A 183 -3.82 28.50 -24.35
N VAL A 184 -4.32 27.46 -25.01
CA VAL A 184 -5.56 27.55 -25.82
C VAL A 184 -6.77 27.90 -24.95
N ILE A 185 -6.90 27.28 -23.77
CA ILE A 185 -7.98 27.60 -22.84
C ILE A 185 -7.91 29.07 -22.43
N LEU A 186 -6.73 29.57 -22.07
CA LEU A 186 -6.54 30.98 -21.70
C LEU A 186 -6.91 31.92 -22.85
N HIS A 187 -6.45 31.62 -24.07
CA HIS A 187 -6.77 32.38 -25.28
C HIS A 187 -8.28 32.42 -25.55
N ILE A 188 -8.95 31.26 -25.61
CA ILE A 188 -10.38 31.16 -25.92
C ILE A 188 -11.23 31.81 -24.82
N LYS A 189 -10.88 31.64 -23.54
CA LYS A 189 -11.64 32.21 -22.42
C LYS A 189 -11.50 33.74 -22.31
N ALA A 190 -10.45 34.32 -22.89
CA ALA A 190 -10.30 35.77 -22.99
C ALA A 190 -11.13 36.40 -24.14
N GLY A 191 -11.64 35.58 -25.07
CA GLY A 191 -12.44 36.03 -26.21
C GLY A 191 -13.90 36.35 -25.90
N SER A 192 -14.64 36.83 -26.91
CA SER A 192 -16.04 37.28 -26.75
C SER A 192 -17.06 36.14 -26.66
N ASN A 193 -16.78 34.95 -27.23
CA ASN A 193 -17.72 33.82 -27.28
C ASN A 193 -17.11 32.52 -26.71
N PRO A 194 -16.60 32.54 -25.47
CA PRO A 194 -15.70 31.51 -24.93
C PRO A 194 -16.29 30.11 -24.86
N SER A 195 -17.62 29.96 -24.75
CA SER A 195 -18.28 28.64 -24.75
C SER A 195 -18.39 28.07 -26.16
N ARG A 196 -18.80 28.91 -27.13
CA ARG A 196 -18.96 28.50 -28.54
C ARG A 196 -17.61 28.18 -29.16
N ASP A 197 -16.62 29.01 -28.88
CA ASP A 197 -15.27 28.89 -29.43
C ASP A 197 -14.53 27.68 -28.83
N MET A 198 -14.75 27.38 -27.54
CA MET A 198 -14.21 26.17 -26.91
C MET A 198 -14.82 24.90 -27.50
N GLU A 199 -16.14 24.89 -27.72
CA GLU A 199 -16.82 23.77 -28.38
C GLU A 199 -16.32 23.58 -29.81
N ARG A 200 -16.19 24.67 -30.57
CA ARG A 200 -15.65 24.63 -31.92
C ARG A 200 -14.23 24.08 -31.94
N TYR A 201 -13.36 24.55 -31.05
CA TYR A 201 -12.00 24.05 -30.89
C TYR A 201 -11.98 22.54 -30.61
N CYS A 202 -12.74 22.08 -29.60
CA CYS A 202 -12.80 20.67 -29.22
C CYS A 202 -13.31 19.78 -30.38
N ARG A 203 -14.30 20.25 -31.15
CA ARG A 203 -14.77 19.56 -32.36
C ARG A 203 -13.74 19.52 -33.47
N ILE A 204 -12.86 20.52 -33.57
CA ILE A 204 -11.80 20.56 -34.59
C ILE A 204 -10.66 19.60 -34.25
N VAL A 205 -10.28 19.50 -32.97
CA VAL A 205 -9.20 18.61 -32.51
C VAL A 205 -9.68 17.21 -32.11
N GLY A 206 -11.00 17.03 -31.99
CA GLY A 206 -11.64 15.75 -31.65
C GLY A 206 -11.48 15.34 -30.20
N ILE A 207 -11.52 16.28 -29.25
CA ILE A 207 -11.49 16.00 -27.80
C ILE A 207 -12.89 16.20 -27.22
N ASP A 208 -13.31 15.32 -26.33
CA ASP A 208 -14.59 15.45 -25.62
C ASP A 208 -14.61 16.68 -24.69
N LEU A 209 -15.80 17.14 -24.30
CA LEU A 209 -15.96 18.22 -23.35
C LEU A 209 -16.35 17.68 -21.97
N ILE A 210 -15.74 18.25 -20.93
CA ILE A 210 -16.15 18.09 -19.54
C ILE A 210 -16.43 19.47 -18.93
N ASN A 211 -17.68 19.70 -18.51
CA ASN A 211 -18.15 20.97 -17.96
C ASN A 211 -17.75 22.23 -18.77
N GLY A 212 -17.65 22.11 -20.10
CA GLY A 212 -17.29 23.22 -21.00
C GLY A 212 -15.79 23.50 -21.15
N TYR A 213 -14.95 22.51 -20.83
CA TYR A 213 -13.49 22.48 -21.03
C TYR A 213 -13.08 21.19 -21.74
N PRO A 214 -11.92 21.15 -22.43
CA PRO A 214 -11.42 19.93 -23.05
C PRO A 214 -11.23 18.82 -22.01
N ASN A 215 -11.64 17.60 -22.34
CA ASN A 215 -11.57 16.43 -21.46
C ASN A 215 -10.17 15.83 -21.45
N TYR A 216 -9.28 16.47 -20.71
CA TYR A 216 -7.96 15.96 -20.37
C TYR A 216 -7.69 16.16 -18.88
N LYS A 217 -6.85 15.29 -18.30
CA LYS A 217 -6.51 15.31 -16.87
C LYS A 217 -5.04 14.97 -16.68
N LEU A 218 -4.41 15.61 -15.70
CA LEU A 218 -3.13 15.14 -15.16
C LEU A 218 -3.40 13.91 -14.28
N ILE A 219 -2.54 12.91 -14.36
CA ILE A 219 -2.60 11.61 -13.67
C ILE A 219 -1.26 11.30 -13.02
N ASP A 220 -1.26 10.41 -12.04
CA ASP A 220 -0.08 9.90 -11.36
C ASP A 220 0.28 8.47 -11.83
N ASP A 221 1.49 8.01 -11.51
CA ASP A 221 1.92 6.65 -11.87
C ASP A 221 1.14 5.56 -11.11
N ASP A 222 0.60 5.91 -9.94
CA ASP A 222 -0.20 5.03 -9.09
C ASP A 222 -1.71 5.05 -9.42
N ASP A 223 -2.16 5.88 -10.35
CA ASP A 223 -3.58 5.97 -10.72
C ASP A 223 -4.01 4.72 -11.52
N GLU A 224 -5.03 4.01 -11.02
CA GLU A 224 -5.65 2.91 -11.76
C GLU A 224 -6.58 3.46 -12.85
N ILE A 225 -6.18 3.27 -14.10
CA ILE A 225 -6.92 3.78 -15.27
C ILE A 225 -7.48 2.60 -16.05
N THR A 226 -8.82 2.55 -16.16
CA THR A 226 -9.50 1.58 -17.04
C THR A 226 -9.21 1.91 -18.50
N PRO A 227 -8.64 0.98 -19.29
CA PRO A 227 -8.39 1.21 -20.70
C PRO A 227 -9.70 1.43 -21.48
N GLU A 228 -9.76 2.47 -22.30
CA GLU A 228 -10.81 2.73 -23.29
C GLU A 228 -10.15 3.05 -24.64
N ASP A 229 -10.77 2.65 -25.76
CA ASP A 229 -10.18 2.81 -27.11
C ASP A 229 -9.94 4.28 -27.52
N ASN A 230 -10.76 5.19 -27.00
CA ASN A 230 -10.67 6.64 -27.26
C ASN A 230 -9.86 7.39 -26.19
N LEU A 231 -9.20 6.68 -25.27
CA LEU A 231 -8.34 7.27 -24.25
C LEU A 231 -6.88 7.22 -24.69
N PHE A 232 -6.22 8.37 -24.68
CA PHE A 232 -4.77 8.46 -24.80
C PHE A 232 -4.16 8.70 -23.42
N ILE A 233 -3.08 7.98 -23.09
CA ILE A 233 -2.37 8.08 -21.82
C ILE A 233 -0.88 8.30 -22.12
N SER A 234 -0.31 9.40 -21.63
CA SER A 234 1.13 9.62 -21.59
C SER A 234 1.67 9.39 -20.17
N MET A 235 2.58 8.44 -20.02
CA MET A 235 3.27 8.13 -18.76
C MET A 235 4.75 8.51 -18.83
N THR A 236 5.24 9.32 -17.89
CA THR A 236 6.57 9.94 -17.94
C THR A 236 7.73 8.92 -17.85
N LYS A 237 7.53 7.75 -17.22
CA LYS A 237 8.59 6.74 -16.96
C LYS A 237 8.80 5.67 -18.05
N LYS A 238 7.92 5.54 -19.05
CA LYS A 238 7.97 4.44 -20.05
C LYS A 238 8.71 4.77 -21.35
N ARG A 239 9.50 5.85 -21.40
CA ARG A 239 10.08 6.34 -22.66
C ARG A 239 11.55 5.98 -22.85
N THR A 240 11.87 5.54 -24.06
CA THR A 240 13.19 5.09 -24.52
C THR A 240 14.15 6.23 -24.90
N ASN A 241 13.81 7.51 -24.74
CA ASN A 241 14.73 8.65 -24.93
C ASN A 241 14.18 9.94 -24.27
N PRO A 242 14.11 10.06 -22.93
CA PRO A 242 13.85 11.35 -22.31
C PRO A 242 15.05 12.27 -22.58
N ILE A 243 14.78 13.45 -23.13
CA ILE A 243 15.76 14.53 -23.22
C ILE A 243 15.99 15.02 -21.77
N ILE A 244 17.01 14.47 -21.11
CA ILE A 244 17.42 14.90 -19.76
C ILE A 244 18.15 16.23 -19.90
N PHE A 245 17.49 17.33 -19.53
CA PHE A 245 18.19 18.58 -19.25
C PHE A 245 18.83 18.48 -17.87
N ASN A 246 20.16 18.52 -17.83
CA ASN A 246 20.91 18.61 -16.58
C ASN A 246 20.69 19.99 -15.94
N ARG A 247 19.78 20.03 -14.98
CA ARG A 247 19.91 20.85 -13.78
C ARG A 247 19.62 19.97 -12.57
N GLU A 248 20.44 20.09 -11.54
CA GLU A 248 20.11 19.64 -10.20
C GLU A 248 18.71 20.18 -9.87
N ARG A 249 17.74 19.25 -9.75
CA ARG A 249 16.27 19.42 -9.79
C ARG A 249 15.69 19.62 -11.20
N PRO A 250 14.89 18.66 -11.73
CA PRO A 250 14.25 18.81 -13.04
C PRO A 250 13.26 19.98 -13.00
N LYS A 251 13.60 21.08 -13.68
CA LYS A 251 12.70 22.22 -13.86
C LYS A 251 11.81 22.12 -15.12
N ILE A 252 11.75 20.96 -15.78
CA ILE A 252 10.96 20.68 -16.99
C ILE A 252 10.60 19.17 -16.90
N SER A 253 9.39 18.63 -17.07
CA SER A 253 8.10 19.05 -17.62
C SER A 253 7.02 18.09 -17.11
N HIS A 254 5.86 18.60 -16.69
CA HIS A 254 4.52 17.98 -16.54
C HIS A 254 4.39 16.48 -16.22
N GLY A 255 3.63 16.18 -15.16
CA GLY A 255 3.23 14.83 -14.79
C GLY A 255 2.47 14.10 -15.91
N SER A 256 2.37 12.78 -15.77
CA SER A 256 1.59 11.90 -16.67
C SER A 256 0.20 12.52 -16.93
N TYR A 257 -0.34 12.35 -18.14
CA TYR A 257 -1.64 12.93 -18.49
C TYR A 257 -2.46 12.00 -19.37
N MET A 258 -3.78 12.15 -19.30
CA MET A 258 -4.73 11.47 -20.16
C MET A 258 -5.57 12.46 -20.98
N ILE A 259 -5.93 12.08 -22.20
CA ILE A 259 -6.81 12.82 -23.10
C ILE A 259 -7.93 11.88 -23.54
N LYS A 260 -9.19 12.30 -23.38
CA LYS A 260 -10.34 11.58 -23.89
C LYS A 260 -10.75 12.16 -25.24
N PHE A 261 -10.39 11.46 -26.30
CA PHE A 261 -10.77 11.81 -27.66
C PHE A 261 -12.22 11.41 -27.94
N SER A 262 -12.84 12.06 -28.92
CA SER A 262 -14.12 11.61 -29.49
C SER A 262 -13.98 10.19 -30.02
N LYS A 263 -15.05 9.39 -29.88
CA LYS A 263 -15.11 8.02 -30.42
C LYS A 263 -14.90 7.95 -31.94
N GLU A 264 -15.17 9.03 -32.67
CA GLU A 264 -14.96 9.12 -34.11
C GLU A 264 -13.50 9.46 -34.48
N ASN A 265 -12.72 9.99 -33.53
CA ASN A 265 -11.33 10.35 -33.73
C ASN A 265 -10.43 9.11 -33.59
N THR A 266 -10.40 8.31 -34.65
CA THR A 266 -9.70 7.02 -34.73
C THR A 266 -8.48 7.09 -35.65
N GLU A 267 -7.57 6.12 -35.52
CA GLU A 267 -6.44 5.99 -36.46
C GLU A 267 -6.92 5.77 -37.91
N GLU A 268 -8.03 5.03 -38.09
CA GLU A 268 -8.65 4.78 -39.40
C GLU A 268 -9.12 6.07 -40.08
N TYR A 269 -9.70 7.01 -39.31
CA TYR A 269 -10.08 8.33 -39.82
C TYR A 269 -8.88 9.05 -40.44
N HIS A 270 -7.75 9.08 -39.74
CA HIS A 270 -6.53 9.73 -40.22
C HIS A 270 -5.89 9.02 -41.41
N ARG A 271 -5.98 7.67 -41.48
CA ARG A 271 -5.54 6.90 -42.67
C ARG A 271 -6.39 7.21 -43.90
N LYS A 272 -7.73 7.29 -43.78
CA LYS A 272 -8.65 7.63 -44.87
C LYS A 272 -8.48 9.07 -45.37
N LEU A 273 -8.11 9.99 -44.49
CA LEU A 273 -7.77 11.36 -44.85
C LEU A 273 -6.54 11.43 -45.78
N GLY A 274 -5.57 10.53 -45.58
CA GLY A 274 -4.33 10.46 -46.36
C GLY A 274 -4.44 9.74 -47.72
N SER A 275 -5.59 9.09 -48.02
CA SER A 275 -5.79 8.28 -49.23
C SER A 275 -6.69 8.91 -50.29
N LYS A 276 -7.33 10.06 -50.03
CA LYS A 276 -8.17 10.76 -51.02
C LYS A 276 -7.34 11.80 -51.79
N GLU A 277 -7.62 11.95 -53.08
CA GLU A 277 -7.06 13.03 -53.91
C GLU A 277 -7.37 14.39 -53.29
N GLU A 278 -6.35 15.25 -53.22
CA GLU A 278 -6.40 16.60 -52.68
C GLU A 278 -7.53 17.40 -53.36
N GLY A 279 -8.59 17.74 -52.62
CA GLY A 279 -9.63 18.58 -53.21
C GLY A 279 -10.83 18.92 -52.33
N GLU A 280 -11.63 17.92 -51.90
CA GLU A 280 -13.06 18.25 -51.70
C GLU A 280 -13.65 18.15 -50.29
N LEU A 281 -12.94 17.68 -49.23
CA LEU A 281 -13.57 17.56 -47.91
C LEU A 281 -12.65 17.85 -46.73
N LEU A 282 -12.18 19.09 -46.57
CA LEU A 282 -11.44 19.47 -45.34
C LEU A 282 -11.55 20.94 -44.90
N LYS A 283 -12.55 21.68 -45.39
CA LYS A 283 -12.84 23.02 -44.86
C LYS A 283 -13.77 23.02 -43.64
N ASP A 284 -14.62 22.01 -43.44
CA ASP A 284 -15.67 22.09 -42.40
C ASP A 284 -15.95 20.81 -41.58
N TYR A 285 -15.18 19.72 -41.72
CA TYR A 285 -15.46 18.52 -40.92
C TYR A 285 -15.05 18.73 -39.45
N CYS A 286 -16.03 18.58 -38.56
CA CYS A 286 -15.93 18.69 -37.12
C CYS A 286 -16.33 17.35 -36.51
N PHE A 287 -15.51 16.80 -35.60
CA PHE A 287 -15.84 15.58 -34.88
C PHE A 287 -17.12 15.77 -34.05
N GLN A 288 -17.96 14.74 -33.97
CA GLN A 288 -18.99 14.72 -32.93
C GLN A 288 -18.31 14.47 -31.58
N ILE A 289 -18.51 15.37 -30.62
CA ILE A 289 -17.87 15.30 -29.30
C ILE A 289 -18.91 15.04 -28.22
N ASP A 290 -18.57 14.20 -27.25
CA ASP A 290 -19.41 13.99 -26.08
C ASP A 290 -19.27 15.17 -25.11
N LYS A 291 -20.39 15.57 -24.50
CA LYS A 291 -20.44 16.65 -23.50
C LYS A 291 -20.81 16.09 -22.14
N VAL A 292 -19.81 15.84 -21.32
CA VAL A 292 -19.99 15.31 -19.97
C VAL A 292 -20.19 16.46 -18.99
N LYS A 293 -21.21 16.34 -18.14
CA LYS A 293 -21.38 17.19 -16.96
C LYS A 293 -21.07 16.36 -15.72
N GLU A 294 -20.03 16.74 -14.99
CA GLU A 294 -19.65 16.09 -13.73
C GLU A 294 -19.78 17.09 -12.58
N GLY A 295 -20.37 16.63 -11.47
CA GLY A 295 -20.39 17.39 -10.23
C GLY A 295 -19.00 17.50 -9.62
N PHE A 296 -18.63 18.70 -9.17
CA PHE A 296 -17.39 18.92 -8.43
C PHE A 296 -17.66 18.79 -6.93
N ALA A 297 -17.44 17.59 -6.39
CA ALA A 297 -17.65 17.33 -4.97
C ALA A 297 -16.56 17.99 -4.11
N GLN A 298 -16.98 18.63 -3.02
CA GLN A 298 -16.09 19.24 -2.04
C GLN A 298 -16.16 18.51 -0.69
N ILE A 299 -15.00 18.38 -0.05
CA ILE A 299 -14.84 17.88 1.31
C ILE A 299 -15.41 18.92 2.28
N ARG A 300 -16.32 18.48 3.13
CA ARG A 300 -16.91 19.30 4.21
C ARG A 300 -16.10 19.13 5.49
N ASP A 301 -16.26 20.10 6.39
CA ASP A 301 -15.72 20.07 7.75
C ASP A 301 -14.21 19.77 7.77
N PHE A 302 -13.47 20.52 6.96
CA PHE A 302 -12.02 20.41 6.86
C PHE A 302 -11.35 21.32 7.89
N PRO A 303 -10.46 20.79 8.74
CA PRO A 303 -9.79 21.56 9.78
C PRO A 303 -8.62 22.35 9.18
N PHE A 304 -8.87 23.60 8.75
CA PHE A 304 -7.82 24.45 8.17
C PHE A 304 -6.72 24.77 9.17
N GLU A 305 -7.03 24.82 10.46
CA GLU A 305 -6.08 25.05 11.54
C GLU A 305 -5.03 23.94 11.59
N LYS A 306 -5.46 22.67 11.50
CA LYS A 306 -4.55 21.52 11.39
C LYS A 306 -3.73 21.55 10.12
N LEU A 307 -4.29 22.05 9.01
CA LEU A 307 -3.51 22.21 7.79
C LEU A 307 -2.40 23.24 7.98
N GLU A 308 -2.70 24.35 8.64
CA GLU A 308 -1.74 25.42 8.95
C GLU A 308 -0.62 24.96 9.88
N GLU A 309 -0.93 24.13 10.88
CA GLU A 309 0.06 23.49 11.75
C GLU A 309 0.98 22.55 10.96
N ASN A 310 0.40 21.68 10.11
CA ASN A 310 1.11 20.57 9.50
C ASN A 310 1.71 20.86 8.11
N CYS A 311 1.38 21.98 7.45
CA CYS A 311 1.84 22.31 6.10
C CYS A 311 2.53 23.68 6.05
N LYS A 312 3.88 23.65 6.03
CA LYS A 312 4.73 24.85 5.92
C LYS A 312 4.38 25.71 4.71
N LEU A 313 4.21 25.10 3.52
CA LEU A 313 3.87 25.81 2.30
C LEU A 313 2.55 26.58 2.42
N TYR A 314 1.50 25.94 2.95
CA TYR A 314 0.21 26.58 3.13
C TYR A 314 0.30 27.75 4.11
N ARG A 315 0.95 27.54 5.27
CA ARG A 315 1.13 28.55 6.31
C ARG A 315 1.89 29.78 5.80
N GLU A 316 3.06 29.58 5.18
CA GLU A 316 3.88 30.68 4.66
C GLU A 316 3.20 31.42 3.50
N SER A 317 2.45 30.71 2.66
CA SER A 317 1.69 31.36 1.56
C SER A 317 0.54 32.23 2.08
N MET A 318 -0.15 31.77 3.13
CA MET A 318 -1.23 32.50 3.79
C MET A 318 -0.74 33.79 4.46
N HIS A 319 0.44 33.75 5.08
CA HIS A 319 1.05 34.92 5.73
C HIS A 319 1.75 35.87 4.74
N GLY A 320 1.99 35.41 3.50
CA GLY A 320 2.75 36.16 2.53
C GLY A 320 4.26 36.06 2.76
N ASP A 321 4.74 35.09 3.52
CA ASP A 321 6.16 34.82 3.76
C ASP A 321 6.82 34.13 2.54
N TYR A 322 6.02 33.41 1.73
CA TYR A 322 6.49 32.72 0.53
C TYR A 322 5.74 33.14 -0.75
N TRP A 323 6.45 33.27 -1.87
CA TRP A 323 5.87 33.53 -3.19
C TRP A 323 5.65 32.22 -3.95
N LEU A 324 4.37 31.87 -4.17
CA LEU A 324 3.99 30.72 -4.97
C LEU A 324 4.21 31.02 -6.45
N TYR A 325 5.18 30.34 -7.04
CA TYR A 325 5.33 30.27 -8.48
C TYR A 325 4.17 29.47 -9.11
N HIS A 326 3.99 29.59 -10.43
CA HIS A 326 2.80 29.07 -11.13
C HIS A 326 2.48 27.60 -10.82
N ASN A 327 3.46 26.70 -10.88
CA ASN A 327 3.27 25.28 -10.57
C ASN A 327 2.86 25.04 -9.10
N GLU A 328 3.45 25.79 -8.18
CA GLU A 328 3.17 25.69 -6.75
C GLU A 328 1.75 26.19 -6.44
N MET A 329 1.37 27.34 -7.02
CA MET A 329 0.01 27.89 -6.93
C MET A 329 -1.02 26.90 -7.50
N PHE A 330 -0.72 26.30 -8.66
CA PHE A 330 -1.58 25.29 -9.27
C PHE A 330 -1.78 24.09 -8.32
N GLY A 331 -0.71 23.53 -7.76
CA GLY A 331 -0.77 22.43 -6.80
C GLY A 331 -1.53 22.77 -5.51
N VAL A 332 -1.37 23.99 -5.00
CA VAL A 332 -2.15 24.50 -3.86
C VAL A 332 -3.64 24.61 -4.23
N MET A 333 -3.97 25.17 -5.39
CA MET A 333 -5.35 25.36 -5.84
C MET A 333 -6.08 24.04 -6.10
N THR A 334 -5.43 23.04 -6.72
CA THR A 334 -6.05 21.72 -6.97
C THR A 334 -6.48 21.03 -5.69
N ASN A 335 -5.72 21.23 -4.60
CA ASN A 335 -6.04 20.74 -3.28
C ASN A 335 -7.12 21.57 -2.57
N LEU A 336 -6.92 22.88 -2.43
CA LEU A 336 -7.83 23.73 -1.66
C LEU A 336 -9.21 23.82 -2.30
N LEU A 337 -9.32 23.85 -3.63
CA LEU A 337 -10.62 23.92 -4.29
C LEU A 337 -11.49 22.70 -4.01
N ARG A 338 -10.90 21.53 -3.72
CA ARG A 338 -11.60 20.31 -3.32
C ARG A 338 -12.17 20.36 -1.90
N VAL A 339 -11.92 21.43 -1.16
CA VAL A 339 -12.38 21.63 0.20
C VAL A 339 -13.39 22.78 0.26
N LYS A 340 -14.50 22.58 0.99
CA LYS A 340 -15.47 23.64 1.26
C LYS A 340 -14.78 24.76 2.06
N GLY A 341 -14.84 25.99 1.55
CA GLY A 341 -14.12 27.15 2.11
C GLY A 341 -12.71 27.36 1.55
N GLY A 342 -12.16 26.41 0.79
CA GLY A 342 -10.80 26.54 0.24
C GLY A 342 -10.67 27.64 -0.81
N LYS A 343 -11.74 27.99 -1.53
CA LYS A 343 -11.75 29.17 -2.42
C LYS A 343 -11.46 30.47 -1.64
N THR A 344 -12.03 30.61 -0.45
CA THR A 344 -11.76 31.75 0.43
C THR A 344 -10.31 31.77 0.88
N ARG A 345 -9.71 30.61 1.16
CA ARG A 345 -8.27 30.51 1.49
C ARG A 345 -7.38 30.90 0.31
N ILE A 346 -7.72 30.48 -0.91
CA ILE A 346 -7.01 30.92 -2.12
C ILE A 346 -7.12 32.44 -2.29
N GLU A 347 -8.29 33.03 -2.08
CA GLU A 347 -8.46 34.48 -2.12
C GLU A 347 -7.60 35.19 -1.05
N GLN A 348 -7.46 34.61 0.14
CA GLN A 348 -6.55 35.12 1.18
C GLN A 348 -5.08 35.04 0.73
N ILE A 349 -4.64 33.92 0.15
CA ILE A 349 -3.29 33.78 -0.41
C ILE A 349 -3.04 34.80 -1.52
N LEU A 350 -3.99 35.00 -2.44
CA LEU A 350 -3.83 35.97 -3.53
C LEU A 350 -3.80 37.42 -3.04
N ASN A 351 -4.32 37.69 -1.84
CA ASN A 351 -4.30 39.00 -1.20
C ASN A 351 -3.14 39.16 -0.20
N SER A 352 -2.35 38.11 0.08
CA SER A 352 -1.22 38.18 1.02
C SER A 352 -0.04 38.97 0.45
N ARG A 353 0.02 39.14 -0.87
CA ARG A 353 1.07 39.88 -1.59
C ARG A 353 0.51 40.72 -2.75
N PRO A 354 0.91 42.00 -2.92
CA PRO A 354 0.38 42.87 -3.97
C PRO A 354 0.75 42.42 -5.39
N GLU A 355 1.86 41.69 -5.57
CA GLU A 355 2.37 41.25 -6.86
C GLU A 355 1.42 40.27 -7.56
N TYR A 356 0.60 39.51 -6.82
CA TYR A 356 -0.41 38.63 -7.40
C TYR A 356 -1.51 39.38 -8.17
N ALA A 357 -1.73 40.67 -7.86
CA ALA A 357 -2.75 41.47 -8.53
C ALA A 357 -2.50 41.58 -10.05
N GLN A 358 -1.23 41.55 -10.48
CA GLN A 358 -0.84 41.61 -11.88
C GLN A 358 -1.32 40.39 -12.68
N LYS A 359 -1.51 39.25 -12.01
CA LYS A 359 -1.91 37.96 -12.62
C LYS A 359 -3.33 37.52 -12.26
N LYS A 360 -4.17 38.44 -11.77
CA LYS A 360 -5.52 38.15 -11.27
C LYS A 360 -6.41 37.41 -12.29
N ILE A 361 -6.29 37.74 -13.57
CA ILE A 361 -7.06 37.09 -14.65
C ILE A 361 -6.59 35.64 -14.82
N GLU A 362 -5.28 35.39 -14.88
CA GLU A 362 -4.68 34.05 -15.01
C GLU A 362 -5.14 33.14 -13.86
N TRP A 363 -5.06 33.61 -12.61
CA TRP A 363 -5.49 32.83 -11.45
C TRP A 363 -6.99 32.51 -11.46
N LYS A 364 -7.83 33.44 -11.91
CA LYS A 364 -9.28 33.22 -12.03
C LYS A 364 -9.59 32.20 -13.12
N VAL A 365 -8.87 32.21 -14.23
CA VAL A 365 -8.99 31.18 -15.29
C VAL A 365 -8.56 29.82 -14.74
N MET A 366 -7.43 29.76 -14.03
CA MET A 366 -6.92 28.54 -13.40
C MET A 366 -7.92 27.92 -12.40
N ILE A 367 -8.51 28.72 -11.50
CA ILE A 367 -9.54 28.24 -10.55
C ILE A 367 -10.71 27.59 -11.31
N ASN A 368 -11.23 28.27 -12.33
CA ASN A 368 -12.35 27.77 -13.10
C ASN A 368 -11.99 26.49 -13.86
N GLN A 369 -10.78 26.43 -14.42
CA GLN A 369 -10.29 25.25 -15.11
C GLN A 369 -10.19 24.05 -14.17
N ILE A 370 -9.54 24.19 -13.01
CA ILE A 370 -9.40 23.12 -12.01
C ILE A 370 -10.77 22.57 -11.61
N GLN A 371 -11.74 23.44 -11.32
CA GLN A 371 -13.07 23.01 -10.90
C GLN A 371 -13.88 22.38 -12.04
N LYS A 372 -13.85 22.96 -13.23
CA LYS A 372 -14.69 22.52 -14.35
C LYS A 372 -14.12 21.28 -15.02
N SER A 373 -12.82 21.20 -15.23
CA SER A 373 -12.15 19.98 -15.71
C SER A 373 -12.03 18.88 -14.63
N ASN A 374 -12.50 19.14 -13.41
CA ASN A 374 -12.57 18.18 -12.31
C ASN A 374 -11.19 17.56 -11.96
N TYR A 375 -10.17 18.40 -11.85
CA TYR A 375 -8.78 18.00 -11.55
C TYR A 375 -8.65 17.31 -10.19
N ALA A 376 -7.94 16.19 -10.13
CA ALA A 376 -7.60 15.55 -8.86
C ALA A 376 -6.68 16.45 -8.01
N PRO A 377 -6.72 16.35 -6.67
CA PRO A 377 -5.76 17.05 -5.81
C PRO A 377 -4.31 16.63 -6.15
N SER A 378 -3.43 17.59 -6.38
CA SER A 378 -2.02 17.32 -6.68
C SER A 378 -1.27 16.77 -5.47
N ARG A 379 -0.37 15.80 -5.66
CA ARG A 379 0.51 15.29 -4.59
C ARG A 379 1.49 16.35 -4.11
N CYS A 380 1.83 16.36 -2.82
CA CYS A 380 2.76 17.36 -2.28
C CYS A 380 4.14 17.28 -2.95
N ASP A 381 4.62 16.06 -3.21
CA ASP A 381 5.94 15.81 -3.82
C ASP A 381 6.11 16.44 -5.22
N SER A 382 5.02 16.74 -5.94
CA SER A 382 5.11 17.24 -7.32
C SER A 382 5.28 18.76 -7.44
N TYR A 383 5.07 19.51 -6.35
CA TYR A 383 5.12 20.98 -6.39
C TYR A 383 5.62 21.64 -5.11
N CYS A 384 5.74 20.93 -3.98
CA CYS A 384 6.13 21.55 -2.72
C CYS A 384 7.63 21.88 -2.69
N PRO A 385 8.03 23.16 -2.47
CA PRO A 385 9.44 23.55 -2.40
C PRO A 385 10.13 23.08 -1.12
N PHE A 386 9.36 22.68 -0.10
CA PHE A 386 9.84 22.22 1.20
C PHE A 386 9.91 20.70 1.33
N ALA A 387 9.95 19.97 0.20
CA ALA A 387 9.88 18.51 0.18
C ALA A 387 10.99 17.83 0.99
N ASP A 388 12.18 18.41 1.03
CA ASP A 388 13.34 17.85 1.75
C ASP A 388 13.21 17.99 3.29
N GLU A 389 12.35 18.89 3.78
CA GLU A 389 12.16 19.19 5.20
C GLU A 389 10.77 18.78 5.72
N CYS A 390 9.87 18.32 4.84
CA CYS A 390 8.49 18.03 5.16
C CYS A 390 8.21 16.52 5.09
N GLU A 391 7.66 15.96 6.16
CA GLU A 391 7.03 14.63 6.11
C GLU A 391 5.67 14.74 5.41
N HIS A 392 5.69 14.68 4.07
CA HIS A 392 4.50 14.79 3.25
C HIS A 392 3.53 13.62 3.49
N ALA A 393 2.27 13.95 3.77
CA ALA A 393 1.14 13.11 3.38
C ALA A 393 1.05 13.02 1.85
N LEU A 394 0.10 12.24 1.32
CA LEU A 394 -0.10 12.12 -0.12
C LEU A 394 -0.25 13.49 -0.81
N ASN A 395 -1.07 14.37 -0.23
CA ASN A 395 -1.34 15.71 -0.72
C ASN A 395 -1.73 16.65 0.44
N MET A 396 -1.97 17.93 0.13
CA MET A 396 -2.26 18.95 1.13
C MET A 396 -3.55 18.67 1.91
N ILE A 397 -4.53 18.00 1.29
CA ILE A 397 -5.78 17.63 1.99
C ILE A 397 -5.46 16.61 3.09
N GLU A 398 -4.67 15.57 2.79
CA GLU A 398 -4.30 14.56 3.79
C GLU A 398 -3.33 15.10 4.85
N GLN A 399 -2.57 16.16 4.53
CA GLN A 399 -1.76 16.87 5.52
C GLN A 399 -2.63 17.53 6.60
N GLY A 400 -3.81 18.03 6.24
CA GLY A 400 -4.74 18.65 7.18
C GLY A 400 -5.74 17.67 7.82
N LYS A 401 -6.16 16.62 7.10
CA LYS A 401 -7.22 15.70 7.54
C LYS A 401 -6.96 14.26 7.12
N LEU A 402 -6.80 13.38 8.11
CA LEU A 402 -6.88 11.95 7.91
C LEU A 402 -8.34 11.50 7.78
N PHE A 403 -8.66 10.76 6.72
CA PHE A 403 -9.99 10.20 6.51
C PHE A 403 -10.09 8.78 7.08
N ARG A 404 -11.28 8.39 7.57
CA ARG A 404 -11.56 7.02 8.02
C ARG A 404 -11.35 6.04 6.86
N GLY A 405 -10.68 4.93 7.12
CA GLY A 405 -10.36 3.92 6.11
C GLY A 405 -9.20 4.29 5.20
N ARG A 406 -8.46 5.36 5.51
CA ARG A 406 -7.17 5.70 4.89
C ARG A 406 -6.04 5.57 5.90
N ILE A 407 -4.83 5.38 5.38
CA ILE A 407 -3.60 5.30 6.13
C ILE A 407 -2.68 6.42 5.66
N GLN A 408 -2.23 7.24 6.60
CA GLN A 408 -1.15 8.20 6.35
C GLN A 408 0.16 7.59 6.80
N VAL A 409 1.12 7.50 5.87
CA VAL A 409 2.51 7.12 6.20
C VAL A 409 3.18 8.35 6.81
N THR A 410 3.45 8.30 8.11
CA THR A 410 4.17 9.37 8.82
C THR A 410 5.68 9.17 8.73
N GLN A 411 6.14 7.92 8.73
CA GLN A 411 7.56 7.59 8.63
C GLN A 411 7.72 6.46 7.62
N LYS A 412 8.55 6.66 6.60
CA LYS A 412 8.88 5.58 5.65
C LYS A 412 9.67 4.50 6.40
N PRO A 413 9.22 3.23 6.38
CA PRO A 413 9.94 2.17 7.07
C PRO A 413 11.30 1.95 6.40
N ASN A 414 12.33 1.75 7.22
CA ASN A 414 13.67 1.44 6.72
C ASN A 414 13.80 -0.09 6.55
N PHE A 415 13.87 -0.54 5.30
CA PHE A 415 14.05 -1.95 4.97
C PHE A 415 15.53 -2.26 4.73
N GLN A 416 15.97 -3.42 5.21
CA GLN A 416 17.31 -3.93 4.93
C GLN A 416 17.24 -5.11 3.94
N PRO A 417 18.31 -5.40 3.19
CA PRO A 417 18.39 -6.57 2.35
C PRO A 417 18.24 -7.88 3.14
N LEU A 418 17.63 -8.90 2.54
CA LEU A 418 17.43 -10.22 3.18
C LEU A 418 18.74 -10.84 3.69
N SER A 419 19.84 -10.69 2.96
CA SER A 419 21.15 -11.21 3.36
C SER A 419 21.68 -10.58 4.65
N GLU A 420 21.42 -9.28 4.88
CA GLU A 420 21.81 -8.60 6.11
C GLU A 420 20.95 -9.05 7.30
N ALA A 421 19.64 -9.17 7.09
CA ALA A 421 18.72 -9.67 8.11
C ALA A 421 19.06 -11.10 8.54
N GLU A 422 19.39 -11.99 7.59
CA GLU A 422 19.86 -13.35 7.86
C GLU A 422 21.17 -13.37 8.67
N ARG A 423 22.10 -12.46 8.33
CA ARG A 423 23.37 -12.32 9.06
C ARG A 423 23.12 -11.91 10.51
N LYS A 424 22.26 -10.90 10.75
CA LYS A 424 21.87 -10.45 12.09
C LYS A 424 21.18 -11.56 12.88
N LEU A 425 20.23 -12.27 12.28
CA LEU A 425 19.56 -13.40 12.90
C LEU A 425 20.55 -14.49 13.33
N LYS A 426 21.47 -14.89 12.45
CA LYS A 426 22.53 -15.87 12.76
C LYS A 426 23.41 -15.38 13.90
N GLN A 427 23.85 -14.12 13.84
CA GLN A 427 24.68 -13.50 14.87
C GLN A 427 23.99 -13.52 16.24
N TYR A 428 22.78 -12.96 16.34
CA TYR A 428 22.04 -12.87 17.61
C TYR A 428 21.75 -14.25 18.21
N PHE A 429 21.43 -15.24 17.37
CA PHE A 429 21.21 -16.60 17.85
C PHE A 429 22.49 -17.27 18.35
N HIS A 430 23.63 -17.10 17.66
CA HIS A 430 24.91 -17.63 18.13
C HIS A 430 25.36 -16.97 19.43
N GLU A 431 25.20 -15.65 19.55
CA GLU A 431 25.47 -14.91 20.80
C GLU A 431 24.62 -15.45 21.95
N ALA A 432 23.31 -15.66 21.74
CA ALA A 432 22.42 -16.20 22.76
C ALA A 432 22.75 -17.66 23.11
N LEU A 433 23.06 -18.50 22.11
CA LEU A 433 23.37 -19.91 22.30
C LEU A 433 24.68 -20.09 23.08
N ASN A 434 25.70 -19.31 22.77
CA ASN A 434 27.03 -19.37 23.39
C ASN A 434 27.16 -18.55 24.68
N SER A 435 26.13 -17.78 25.06
CA SER A 435 26.15 -17.03 26.31
C SER A 435 26.18 -17.97 27.52
N GLU A 436 27.06 -17.68 28.48
CA GLU A 436 27.11 -18.36 29.79
C GLU A 436 26.00 -17.87 30.73
N GLU A 437 25.33 -16.77 30.39
CA GLU A 437 24.26 -16.21 31.21
C GLU A 437 22.99 -17.04 31.11
N ASN A 438 22.42 -17.35 32.28
CA ASN A 438 21.06 -17.89 32.39
C ASN A 438 20.05 -16.75 32.28
N GLY A 439 18.92 -17.01 31.64
CA GLY A 439 17.87 -15.99 31.45
C GLY A 439 17.07 -16.21 30.17
N VAL A 440 16.27 -15.21 29.82
CA VAL A 440 15.43 -15.22 28.62
C VAL A 440 16.03 -14.29 27.56
N PHE A 441 16.29 -14.86 26.39
CA PHE A 441 16.73 -14.15 25.19
C PHE A 441 15.57 -14.16 24.21
N VAL A 442 15.15 -12.99 23.73
CA VAL A 442 14.09 -12.85 22.73
C VAL A 442 14.70 -12.27 21.46
N ILE A 443 14.62 -13.01 20.38
CA ILE A 443 15.07 -12.59 19.06
C ILE A 443 13.84 -12.43 18.18
N LYS A 444 13.46 -11.18 17.91
CA LYS A 444 12.38 -10.85 16.98
C LYS A 444 12.92 -10.86 15.56
N ALA A 445 12.31 -11.68 14.70
CA ALA A 445 12.70 -11.81 13.30
C ALA A 445 11.49 -12.15 12.41
N PRO A 446 11.39 -11.57 11.20
CA PRO A 446 10.19 -11.66 10.37
C PRO A 446 9.85 -13.11 9.96
N THR A 447 8.60 -13.34 9.55
CA THR A 447 8.15 -14.64 9.05
C THR A 447 8.87 -14.99 7.75
N GLY A 448 9.26 -16.26 7.57
CA GLY A 448 9.97 -16.70 6.35
C GLY A 448 11.48 -16.44 6.29
N ILE A 449 12.06 -15.72 7.25
CA ILE A 449 13.51 -15.43 7.26
C ILE A 449 14.39 -16.67 7.46
N GLY A 450 13.87 -17.74 8.07
CA GLY A 450 14.61 -19.00 8.28
C GLY A 450 14.91 -19.34 9.75
N LYS A 451 14.12 -18.85 10.71
CA LYS A 451 14.20 -19.19 12.15
C LYS A 451 14.31 -20.71 12.39
N THR A 452 13.41 -21.49 11.80
CA THR A 452 13.42 -22.96 11.87
C THR A 452 14.73 -23.57 11.36
N GLN A 453 15.23 -23.10 10.23
CA GLN A 453 16.48 -23.63 9.65
C GLN A 453 17.70 -23.31 10.52
N LEU A 454 17.69 -22.16 11.20
CA LEU A 454 18.78 -21.70 12.04
C LEU A 454 19.09 -22.67 13.18
N TYR A 455 18.07 -23.03 13.99
CA TYR A 455 18.30 -23.96 15.09
C TYR A 455 18.44 -25.41 14.60
N VAL A 456 17.82 -25.78 13.48
CA VAL A 456 18.04 -27.11 12.86
C VAL A 456 19.51 -27.29 12.45
N ASN A 457 20.15 -26.24 11.93
CA ASN A 457 21.58 -26.28 11.62
C ASN A 457 22.44 -26.32 12.91
N ALA A 458 22.08 -25.54 13.93
CA ALA A 458 22.79 -25.53 15.21
C ALA A 458 22.73 -26.88 15.95
N ALA A 459 21.65 -27.65 15.75
CA ALA A 459 21.49 -29.00 16.30
C ALA A 459 22.54 -30.02 15.81
N GLN A 460 23.30 -29.72 14.75
CA GLN A 460 24.43 -30.57 14.32
C GLN A 460 25.60 -30.55 15.30
N THR A 461 25.78 -29.44 16.03
CA THR A 461 26.93 -29.20 16.90
C THR A 461 26.56 -28.99 18.37
N HIS A 462 25.28 -28.73 18.66
CA HIS A 462 24.79 -28.43 20.01
C HIS A 462 23.59 -29.31 20.37
N THR A 463 23.43 -29.59 21.67
CA THR A 463 22.27 -30.30 22.22
C THR A 463 21.41 -29.36 23.05
N PHE A 464 20.15 -29.21 22.65
CA PHE A 464 19.17 -28.37 23.34
C PHE A 464 17.75 -28.90 23.11
N THR A 465 16.80 -28.41 23.91
CA THR A 465 15.38 -28.73 23.73
C THR A 465 14.74 -27.70 22.82
N ILE A 466 13.89 -28.12 21.89
CA ILE A 466 13.15 -27.26 20.96
C ILE A 466 11.66 -27.38 21.28
N ALA A 467 11.02 -26.29 21.68
CA ALA A 467 9.58 -26.22 21.88
C ALA A 467 8.90 -25.54 20.68
N LEU A 468 7.91 -26.25 20.12
CA LEU A 468 7.19 -25.88 18.90
C LEU A 468 5.69 -25.67 19.20
N PRO A 469 4.99 -24.79 18.49
CA PRO A 469 3.58 -24.48 18.77
C PRO A 469 2.66 -25.69 18.57
N THR A 470 2.94 -26.55 17.57
CA THR A 470 2.05 -27.66 17.20
C THR A 470 2.80 -28.99 17.04
N HIS A 471 2.07 -30.11 17.20
CA HIS A 471 2.60 -31.44 16.91
C HIS A 471 3.01 -31.57 15.44
N ARG A 472 2.25 -30.97 14.51
CA ARG A 472 2.57 -30.99 13.07
C ARG A 472 3.95 -30.38 12.77
N LEU A 473 4.24 -29.20 13.31
CA LEU A 473 5.54 -28.56 13.09
C LEU A 473 6.68 -29.33 13.75
N LYS A 474 6.42 -29.97 14.89
CA LYS A 474 7.37 -30.86 15.57
C LYS A 474 7.74 -32.07 14.71
N GLU A 475 6.79 -32.68 14.01
CA GLU A 475 7.09 -33.75 13.05
C GLU A 475 7.93 -33.25 11.87
N GLU A 476 7.59 -32.08 11.33
CA GLU A 476 8.35 -31.48 10.22
C GLU A 476 9.81 -31.17 10.61
N VAL A 477 10.03 -30.62 11.81
CA VAL A 477 11.37 -30.37 12.34
C VAL A 477 12.14 -31.68 12.56
N SER A 478 11.46 -32.73 13.04
CA SER A 478 12.05 -34.06 13.18
C SER A 478 12.56 -34.61 11.85
N GLU A 479 11.78 -34.50 10.77
CA GLU A 479 12.22 -34.89 9.43
C GLU A 479 13.45 -34.10 8.97
N ARG A 480 13.47 -32.78 9.19
CA ARG A 480 14.61 -31.93 8.83
C ARG A 480 15.88 -32.33 9.60
N LEU A 481 15.77 -32.65 10.88
CA LEU A 481 16.88 -33.14 11.69
C LEU A 481 17.37 -34.53 11.23
N ASN A 482 16.45 -35.42 10.86
CA ASN A 482 16.80 -36.74 10.30
C ASN A 482 17.60 -36.60 8.99
N ARG A 483 17.20 -35.70 8.09
CA ARG A 483 17.92 -35.43 6.83
C ARG A 483 19.36 -34.93 7.06
N LEU A 484 19.62 -34.26 8.18
CA LEU A 484 20.96 -33.78 8.56
C LEU A 484 21.74 -34.79 9.43
N GLY A 485 21.17 -35.95 9.74
CA GLY A 485 21.81 -36.95 10.61
C GLY A 485 21.88 -36.54 12.09
N CYS A 486 21.09 -35.57 12.53
CA CYS A 486 21.11 -35.08 13.91
C CYS A 486 20.40 -36.07 14.85
N LYS A 487 21.11 -36.51 15.91
CA LYS A 487 20.52 -37.37 16.95
C LYS A 487 19.50 -36.59 17.78
N HIS A 488 18.24 -36.97 17.68
CA HIS A 488 17.16 -36.34 18.43
C HIS A 488 16.10 -37.34 18.88
N VAL A 489 15.29 -36.93 19.86
CA VAL A 489 14.07 -37.61 20.29
C VAL A 489 12.93 -36.61 20.26
N LYS A 490 11.70 -37.08 20.13
CA LYS A 490 10.50 -36.24 20.12
C LYS A 490 9.48 -36.76 21.11
N VAL A 491 8.82 -35.83 21.79
CA VAL A 491 7.66 -36.15 22.60
C VAL A 491 6.54 -36.64 21.67
N PRO A 492 5.99 -37.87 21.83
CA PRO A 492 4.94 -38.39 20.96
C PRO A 492 3.64 -37.58 21.03
N GLN A 493 2.86 -37.64 19.97
CA GLN A 493 1.44 -37.25 20.01
C GLN A 493 0.64 -38.38 20.65
N LEU A 494 -0.44 -38.03 21.35
CA LEU A 494 -1.39 -39.04 21.80
C LEU A 494 -1.98 -39.74 20.56
N PRO A 495 -2.00 -41.09 20.50
CA PRO A 495 -2.56 -41.82 19.37
C PRO A 495 -4.08 -41.61 19.24
N ASP A 496 -4.63 -41.91 18.06
CA ASP A 496 -6.07 -41.89 17.82
C ASP A 496 -6.72 -43.07 18.54
N LEU A 497 -7.46 -42.80 19.61
CA LEU A 497 -8.09 -43.83 20.45
C LEU A 497 -9.57 -43.98 20.10
N ASP A 498 -10.17 -45.11 20.48
CA ASP A 498 -11.62 -45.33 20.35
C ASP A 498 -12.41 -44.16 20.95
N ILE A 499 -13.59 -43.89 20.38
CA ILE A 499 -14.43 -42.72 20.70
C ILE A 499 -14.64 -42.57 22.22
N GLU A 500 -14.89 -43.66 22.94
CA GLU A 500 -15.10 -43.63 24.39
C GLU A 500 -13.85 -43.15 25.17
N PHE A 501 -12.65 -43.57 24.75
CA PHE A 501 -11.39 -43.11 25.34
C PHE A 501 -11.14 -41.64 25.02
N THR A 502 -11.35 -41.27 23.76
CA THR A 502 -11.14 -39.92 23.26
C THR A 502 -12.07 -38.92 23.96
N GLU A 503 -13.36 -39.21 24.06
CA GLU A 503 -14.34 -38.36 24.77
C GLU A 503 -13.96 -38.15 26.23
N LYS A 504 -13.52 -39.21 26.92
CA LYS A 504 -13.09 -39.12 28.32
C LYS A 504 -11.81 -38.30 28.48
N ILE A 505 -10.82 -38.51 27.61
CA ILE A 505 -9.54 -37.77 27.65
C ILE A 505 -9.77 -36.30 27.33
N GLU A 506 -10.52 -35.99 26.28
CA GLU A 506 -10.88 -34.61 25.93
C GLU A 506 -11.64 -33.93 27.07
N ARG A 507 -12.60 -34.63 27.69
CA ARG A 507 -13.32 -34.11 28.85
C ARG A 507 -12.36 -33.78 29.99
N LEU A 508 -11.44 -34.68 30.33
CA LEU A 508 -10.50 -34.45 31.42
C LEU A 508 -9.51 -33.32 31.11
N TYR A 509 -9.03 -33.21 29.87
CA TYR A 509 -8.22 -32.06 29.43
C TYR A 509 -9.01 -30.75 29.52
N ASN A 510 -10.26 -30.72 29.07
CA ASN A 510 -11.14 -29.55 29.13
C ASN A 510 -11.45 -29.12 30.57
N ASN A 511 -11.38 -30.04 31.54
CA ASN A 511 -11.55 -29.74 32.96
C ASN A 511 -10.23 -29.40 33.68
N GLY A 512 -9.08 -29.44 32.98
CA GLY A 512 -7.75 -29.20 33.55
C GLY A 512 -7.16 -30.38 34.36
N ALA A 513 -7.74 -31.58 34.26
CA ALA A 513 -7.40 -32.76 35.06
C ALA A 513 -6.25 -33.60 34.45
N TYR A 514 -5.09 -32.96 34.20
CA TYR A 514 -3.95 -33.60 33.52
C TYR A 514 -3.36 -34.81 34.28
N LYS A 515 -3.42 -34.83 35.62
CA LYS A 515 -2.95 -35.97 36.42
C LYS A 515 -3.89 -37.16 36.25
N ALA A 516 -5.20 -36.92 36.29
CA ALA A 516 -6.19 -37.94 36.02
C ALA A 516 -6.03 -38.55 34.62
N VAL A 517 -5.72 -37.75 33.60
CA VAL A 517 -5.40 -38.27 32.25
C VAL A 517 -4.18 -39.20 32.31
N ASN A 518 -3.07 -38.79 32.94
CA ASN A 518 -1.89 -39.65 33.04
C ASN A 518 -2.17 -40.96 33.81
N ALA A 519 -2.95 -40.90 34.89
CA ALA A 519 -3.36 -42.08 35.64
C ALA A 519 -4.25 -43.00 34.79
N PHE A 520 -5.17 -42.40 34.02
CA PHE A 520 -6.04 -43.11 33.08
C PHE A 520 -5.24 -43.80 31.97
N LEU A 521 -4.32 -43.10 31.31
CA LEU A 521 -3.44 -43.65 30.27
C LEU A 521 -2.59 -44.81 30.82
N LYS A 522 -2.01 -44.67 32.02
CA LYS A 522 -1.27 -45.77 32.67
C LYS A 522 -2.14 -47.00 32.95
N LYS A 523 -3.40 -46.81 33.33
CA LYS A 523 -4.36 -47.91 33.52
C LYS A 523 -4.69 -48.58 32.19
N MET A 524 -4.92 -47.80 31.14
CA MET A 524 -5.29 -48.28 29.81
C MET A 524 -4.13 -48.90 29.02
N ALA A 525 -2.88 -48.55 29.30
CA ALA A 525 -1.69 -49.17 28.69
C ALA A 525 -1.59 -50.70 28.90
N ARG A 526 -2.30 -51.24 29.90
CA ARG A 526 -2.42 -52.69 30.10
C ARG A 526 -3.30 -53.36 29.05
N GLN A 527 -4.23 -52.61 28.46
CA GLN A 527 -5.28 -53.11 27.55
C GLN A 527 -5.14 -52.58 26.13
N ASN A 528 -4.44 -51.47 25.92
CA ASN A 528 -4.22 -50.85 24.60
C ASN A 528 -2.71 -50.70 24.33
N GLU A 529 -2.26 -51.31 23.23
CA GLU A 529 -0.85 -51.34 22.83
C GLU A 529 -0.34 -49.97 22.38
N GLU A 530 -1.16 -49.17 21.69
CA GLU A 530 -0.77 -47.83 21.23
C GLU A 530 -0.52 -46.88 22.41
N ILE A 531 -1.34 -46.96 23.46
CA ILE A 531 -1.12 -46.20 24.71
C ILE A 531 0.16 -46.65 25.40
N ARG A 532 0.46 -47.96 25.40
CA ARG A 532 1.71 -48.48 25.97
C ARG A 532 2.92 -47.93 25.22
N ASN A 533 2.91 -48.01 23.89
CA ASN A 533 3.97 -47.49 23.03
C ASN A 533 4.16 -45.98 23.25
N TYR A 534 3.06 -45.21 23.34
CA TYR A 534 3.10 -43.78 23.68
C TYR A 534 3.81 -43.50 25.03
N LEU A 535 3.51 -44.28 26.07
CA LEU A 535 4.15 -44.11 27.39
C LEU A 535 5.62 -44.53 27.39
N GLU A 536 5.99 -45.59 26.67
CA GLU A 536 7.38 -46.03 26.51
C GLU A 536 8.20 -44.98 25.75
N GLU A 537 7.67 -44.41 24.67
CA GLU A 537 8.30 -43.31 23.94
C GLU A 537 8.50 -42.07 24.83
N LEU A 538 7.54 -41.75 25.71
CA LEU A 538 7.70 -40.68 26.69
C LEU A 538 8.81 -40.94 27.69
N GLU A 539 8.91 -42.17 28.18
CA GLU A 539 9.97 -42.57 29.09
C GLU A 539 11.35 -42.52 28.41
N ASN A 540 11.43 -42.88 27.13
CA ASN A 540 12.63 -42.76 26.30
C ASN A 540 13.07 -41.30 26.13
N VAL A 541 12.12 -40.37 25.94
CA VAL A 541 12.41 -38.93 25.89
C VAL A 541 12.95 -38.44 27.23
N HIS A 542 12.35 -38.84 28.34
CA HIS A 542 12.77 -38.44 29.68
C HIS A 542 14.18 -38.96 30.04
N LYS A 543 14.53 -40.17 29.59
CA LYS A 543 15.87 -40.76 29.76
C LYS A 543 16.91 -40.25 28.76
N ALA A 544 16.50 -39.52 27.72
CA ALA A 544 17.41 -39.04 26.70
C ALA A 544 18.45 -38.07 27.28
N ARG A 545 19.72 -38.29 26.94
CA ARG A 545 20.86 -37.43 27.28
C ARG A 545 21.67 -37.18 26.01
N ASN A 546 22.33 -36.02 25.91
CA ASN A 546 23.18 -35.64 24.78
C ASN A 546 22.46 -35.75 23.41
N LYS A 547 21.17 -35.42 23.38
CA LYS A 547 20.33 -35.42 22.18
C LYS A 547 19.47 -34.17 22.16
N VAL A 548 19.11 -33.72 20.97
CA VAL A 548 18.06 -32.71 20.82
C VAL A 548 16.72 -33.31 21.22
N ILE A 549 15.93 -32.57 21.99
CA ILE A 549 14.59 -32.99 22.43
C ILE A 549 13.57 -32.09 21.76
N LEU A 550 12.66 -32.66 20.97
CA LEU A 550 11.54 -31.93 20.38
C LEU A 550 10.31 -32.06 21.26
N THR A 551 9.71 -30.94 21.63
CA THR A 551 8.51 -30.87 22.46
C THR A 551 7.55 -29.82 21.93
N THR A 552 6.36 -29.72 22.53
CA THR A 552 5.43 -28.63 22.25
C THR A 552 5.58 -27.50 23.27
N HIS A 553 5.13 -26.30 22.90
CA HIS A 553 5.01 -25.14 23.79
C HIS A 553 4.36 -25.52 25.12
N GLN A 554 3.13 -26.02 25.08
CA GLN A 554 2.36 -26.39 26.26
C GLN A 554 3.11 -27.41 27.12
N ARG A 555 3.67 -28.47 26.51
CA ARG A 555 4.34 -29.54 27.25
C ARG A 555 5.64 -29.09 27.90
N SER A 556 6.37 -28.16 27.27
CA SER A 556 7.62 -27.62 27.81
C SER A 556 7.43 -26.92 29.16
N LEU A 557 6.26 -26.33 29.41
CA LEU A 557 5.93 -25.63 30.65
C LEU A 557 5.69 -26.56 31.85
N PHE A 558 5.33 -27.83 31.58
CA PHE A 558 5.01 -28.82 32.62
C PHE A 558 6.09 -29.91 32.78
N THR A 559 7.15 -29.86 31.97
CA THR A 559 8.25 -30.83 32.01
C THR A 559 9.23 -30.44 33.13
N LYS A 560 9.21 -31.18 34.24
CA LYS A 560 10.05 -30.89 35.42
C LYS A 560 11.52 -31.26 35.23
N GLU A 561 11.79 -32.31 34.47
CA GLU A 561 13.12 -32.86 34.26
C GLU A 561 13.43 -32.86 32.77
N ASP A 562 14.27 -31.92 32.36
CA ASP A 562 14.83 -31.82 31.02
C ASP A 562 16.36 -31.83 31.14
N ALA A 563 17.00 -32.78 30.46
CA ALA A 563 18.44 -32.97 30.50
C ALA A 563 19.23 -31.82 29.86
N ASN A 564 18.60 -31.05 28.97
CA ASN A 564 19.27 -30.00 28.24
C ASN A 564 19.22 -28.67 29.01
N GLY A 565 20.38 -28.04 29.18
CA GLY A 565 20.51 -26.74 29.84
C GLY A 565 19.96 -25.55 29.05
N THR A 566 19.63 -25.73 27.77
CA THR A 566 19.06 -24.67 26.90
C THR A 566 17.73 -25.12 26.32
N LEU A 567 16.74 -24.22 26.34
CA LEU A 567 15.45 -24.36 25.65
C LEU A 567 15.35 -23.32 24.53
N VAL A 568 15.17 -23.77 23.30
CA VAL A 568 14.86 -22.94 22.14
C VAL A 568 13.37 -23.03 21.88
N ILE A 569 12.71 -21.88 21.76
CA ILE A 569 11.28 -21.75 21.50
C ILE A 569 11.12 -21.14 20.11
N ASP A 570 10.42 -21.83 19.23
CA ASP A 570 10.03 -21.30 17.91
C ASP A 570 8.62 -20.73 17.99
N GLU A 571 8.38 -19.58 17.36
CA GLU A 571 7.14 -18.79 17.42
C GLU A 571 6.81 -18.21 18.82
N ASP A 572 5.64 -17.61 18.94
CA ASP A 572 5.22 -16.86 20.12
C ASP A 572 4.69 -17.78 21.23
N ILE A 573 5.40 -17.83 22.35
CA ILE A 573 5.03 -18.65 23.52
C ILE A 573 4.08 -17.94 24.49
N ILE A 574 3.92 -16.62 24.39
CA ILE A 574 3.13 -15.84 25.35
C ILE A 574 1.70 -16.38 25.49
N PRO A 575 0.97 -16.76 24.41
CA PRO A 575 -0.36 -17.35 24.54
C PRO A 575 -0.39 -18.65 25.34
N SER A 576 0.70 -19.44 25.29
CA SER A 576 0.83 -20.66 26.09
C SER A 576 1.21 -20.36 27.55
N LEU A 577 1.88 -19.23 27.82
CA LEU A 577 2.23 -18.79 29.17
C LEU A 577 1.06 -18.11 29.89
N LEU A 578 0.19 -17.45 29.12
CA LEU A 578 -0.98 -16.70 29.58
C LEU A 578 -2.28 -17.22 28.92
N PRO A 579 -2.64 -18.50 29.11
CA PRO A 579 -3.85 -19.04 28.50
C PRO A 579 -5.09 -18.41 29.15
N VAL A 580 -6.01 -17.95 28.30
CA VAL A 580 -7.32 -17.46 28.71
C VAL A 580 -8.35 -18.56 28.46
N SER A 581 -8.97 -19.02 29.54
CA SER A 581 -9.97 -20.08 29.56
C SER A 581 -11.31 -19.54 30.08
N LYS A 582 -12.34 -20.40 30.05
CA LYS A 582 -13.68 -20.08 30.56
C LYS A 582 -14.30 -21.24 31.32
N MET A 583 -15.15 -20.93 32.28
CA MET A 583 -16.00 -21.90 32.98
C MET A 583 -17.44 -21.42 33.15
N SER A 584 -18.37 -22.37 33.26
CA SER A 584 -19.77 -22.12 33.64
C SER A 584 -19.88 -21.89 35.15
N VAL A 585 -20.62 -20.86 35.56
CA VAL A 585 -20.93 -20.63 36.99
C VAL A 585 -21.80 -21.77 37.56
N LEU A 586 -22.63 -22.40 36.73
CA LEU A 586 -23.46 -23.54 37.13
C LEU A 586 -22.60 -24.78 37.42
N ASP A 587 -21.64 -25.11 36.54
CA ASP A 587 -20.71 -26.23 36.74
C ASP A 587 -19.88 -26.02 38.01
N PHE A 588 -19.42 -24.78 38.23
CA PHE A 588 -18.68 -24.43 39.45
C PHE A 588 -19.53 -24.60 40.71
N THR A 589 -20.80 -24.18 40.68
CA THR A 589 -21.75 -24.35 41.78
C THR A 589 -22.05 -25.83 42.07
N LEU A 590 -22.14 -26.65 41.02
CA LEU A 590 -22.31 -28.10 41.13
C LEU A 590 -21.10 -28.76 41.81
N VAL A 591 -19.88 -28.36 41.45
CA VAL A 591 -18.68 -28.83 42.16
C VAL A 591 -18.71 -28.42 43.62
N CYS A 592 -19.04 -27.16 43.92
CA CYS A 592 -19.12 -26.66 45.30
C CYS A 592 -20.14 -27.44 46.14
N SER A 593 -21.33 -27.76 45.59
CA SER A 593 -22.37 -28.48 46.33
C SER A 593 -21.98 -29.92 46.68
N LYS A 594 -21.25 -30.60 45.80
CA LYS A 594 -20.71 -31.94 46.05
C LYS A 594 -19.55 -31.92 47.04
N PHE A 595 -18.73 -30.88 47.01
CA PHE A 595 -17.58 -30.75 47.89
C PHE A 595 -17.97 -30.35 49.33
N MET A 596 -19.09 -29.62 49.52
CA MET A 596 -19.60 -29.21 50.84
C MET A 596 -19.99 -30.36 51.78
N GLN A 597 -19.97 -31.61 51.32
CA GLN A 597 -20.17 -32.80 52.16
C GLN A 597 -18.96 -33.12 53.05
N ASN A 598 -17.80 -32.49 52.83
CA ASN A 598 -16.59 -32.61 53.64
C ASN A 598 -16.44 -31.39 54.58
N GLU A 599 -16.44 -31.59 55.91
CA GLU A 599 -16.44 -30.49 56.90
C GLU A 599 -15.16 -29.64 56.90
N GLU A 600 -13.99 -30.23 56.64
CA GLU A 600 -12.69 -29.54 56.76
C GLU A 600 -12.50 -28.39 55.76
N ASN A 601 -13.09 -28.50 54.57
CA ASN A 601 -12.88 -27.56 53.46
C ASN A 601 -14.05 -26.59 53.23
N ARG A 602 -15.14 -26.73 54.00
CA ARG A 602 -16.42 -26.04 53.79
C ARG A 602 -16.29 -24.51 53.78
N ALA A 603 -15.50 -23.95 54.68
CA ALA A 603 -15.31 -22.50 54.78
C ALA A 603 -14.58 -21.91 53.56
N ALA A 604 -13.53 -22.58 53.07
CA ALA A 604 -12.77 -22.14 51.91
C ALA A 604 -13.63 -22.15 50.63
N ILE A 605 -14.44 -23.20 50.47
CA ILE A 605 -15.34 -23.36 49.30
C ILE A 605 -16.45 -22.31 49.33
N LEU A 606 -17.10 -22.10 50.47
CA LEU A 606 -18.11 -21.04 50.61
C LEU A 606 -17.52 -19.68 50.27
N THR A 607 -16.27 -19.42 50.67
CA THR A 607 -15.59 -18.17 50.35
C THR A 607 -15.38 -18.00 48.84
N ILE A 608 -14.85 -19.02 48.16
CA ILE A 608 -14.62 -18.96 46.70
C ILE A 608 -15.97 -18.93 45.95
N GLN A 609 -16.97 -19.67 46.41
CA GLN A 609 -18.32 -19.67 45.86
C GLN A 609 -18.96 -18.28 45.95
N ASN A 610 -18.90 -17.65 47.13
CA ASN A 610 -19.40 -16.30 47.31
C ASN A 610 -18.61 -15.29 46.48
N MET A 611 -17.30 -15.45 46.33
CA MET A 611 -16.47 -14.61 45.46
C MET A 611 -16.94 -14.68 44.01
N VAL A 612 -17.21 -15.89 43.48
CA VAL A 612 -17.70 -16.08 42.10
C VAL A 612 -19.12 -15.56 41.93
N LEU A 613 -20.02 -15.86 42.87
CA LEU A 613 -21.44 -15.47 42.77
C LEU A 613 -21.61 -13.95 42.89
N ASN A 614 -20.89 -13.31 43.81
CA ASN A 614 -20.98 -11.87 44.08
C ASN A 614 -20.01 -11.03 43.24
N ALA A 615 -19.19 -11.65 42.38
CA ALA A 615 -18.29 -10.91 41.50
C ALA A 615 -19.09 -9.94 40.61
N PRO A 616 -18.65 -8.67 40.49
CA PRO A 616 -19.27 -7.74 39.56
C PRO A 616 -19.11 -8.22 38.12
N THR A 617 -20.11 -7.92 37.29
CA THR A 617 -20.09 -8.27 35.87
C THR A 617 -19.12 -7.34 35.12
N ASP A 618 -18.35 -7.90 34.18
CA ASP A 618 -17.42 -7.22 33.28
C ASP A 618 -16.26 -6.45 33.96
N LEU A 619 -15.98 -6.74 35.22
CA LEU A 619 -14.83 -6.22 35.95
C LEU A 619 -13.81 -7.31 36.26
N VAL A 620 -12.52 -6.98 36.10
CA VAL A 620 -11.42 -7.87 36.47
C VAL A 620 -11.33 -8.00 37.97
N GLN A 621 -11.27 -9.24 38.44
CA GLN A 621 -11.12 -9.61 39.85
C GLN A 621 -9.82 -10.40 40.02
N GLU A 622 -9.08 -10.12 41.08
CA GLU A 622 -7.95 -10.94 41.51
C GLU A 622 -8.46 -12.17 42.26
N ARG A 623 -7.94 -13.35 41.90
CA ARG A 623 -8.25 -14.57 42.65
C ARG A 623 -7.39 -14.56 43.91
N ALA A 624 -7.99 -14.18 45.03
CA ALA A 624 -7.33 -14.21 46.33
C ALA A 624 -6.75 -15.61 46.63
N ALA A 625 -5.52 -15.65 47.11
CA ALA A 625 -4.77 -16.87 47.44
C ALA A 625 -5.25 -17.51 48.74
N TYR A 626 -6.53 -17.88 48.80
CA TYR A 626 -7.04 -18.70 49.90
C TYR A 626 -6.46 -20.12 49.80
N LEU A 627 -6.31 -20.79 50.95
CA LEU A 627 -6.04 -22.22 51.05
C LEU A 627 -7.05 -22.96 50.16
N LEU A 628 -6.57 -23.46 49.03
CA LEU A 628 -7.39 -24.22 48.11
C LEU A 628 -7.91 -25.47 48.84
N PRO A 629 -9.19 -25.84 48.65
CA PRO A 629 -9.64 -27.18 49.00
C PRO A 629 -8.73 -28.21 48.31
N ASN A 630 -8.41 -29.31 48.98
CA ASN A 630 -7.49 -30.35 48.50
C ASN A 630 -7.69 -30.61 46.99
N ALA A 631 -6.77 -30.14 46.15
CA ALA A 631 -6.95 -30.16 44.69
C ALA A 631 -7.22 -31.57 44.14
N ASN A 632 -6.75 -32.59 44.86
CA ASN A 632 -7.00 -33.99 44.53
C ASN A 632 -8.47 -34.40 44.74
N GLU A 633 -9.17 -33.83 45.73
CA GLU A 633 -10.61 -34.07 45.94
C GLU A 633 -11.45 -33.39 44.84
N VAL A 634 -11.05 -32.19 44.41
CA VAL A 634 -11.78 -31.47 43.34
C VAL A 634 -11.62 -32.24 42.04
N GLU A 635 -10.40 -32.67 41.76
CA GLU A 635 -10.08 -33.53 40.61
C GLU A 635 -10.88 -34.84 40.66
N LYS A 636 -11.05 -35.46 41.84
CA LYS A 636 -11.87 -36.67 42.00
C LYS A 636 -13.34 -36.45 41.62
N ILE A 637 -13.96 -35.37 42.10
CA ILE A 637 -15.36 -35.04 41.77
C ILE A 637 -15.54 -34.83 40.26
N ILE A 638 -14.61 -34.11 39.63
CA ILE A 638 -14.61 -33.86 38.18
C ILE A 638 -14.44 -35.16 37.37
N VAL A 639 -13.62 -36.08 37.85
CA VAL A 639 -13.40 -37.38 37.21
C VAL A 639 -14.64 -38.27 37.32
N GLU A 640 -15.34 -38.23 38.45
CA GLU A 640 -16.50 -39.08 38.74
C GLU A 640 -17.81 -38.55 38.12
N ASP A 641 -17.98 -37.23 37.97
CA ASP A 641 -19.19 -36.62 37.45
C ASP A 641 -19.06 -36.12 36.00
N ASN A 642 -19.72 -36.83 35.09
CA ASN A 642 -19.73 -36.52 33.67
C ASN A 642 -20.55 -35.25 33.31
N ALA A 643 -21.35 -34.71 34.24
CA ALA A 643 -22.13 -33.50 34.02
C ALA A 643 -21.25 -32.24 33.99
N ILE A 644 -20.06 -32.28 34.60
CA ILE A 644 -19.11 -31.16 34.67
C ILE A 644 -18.29 -31.12 33.38
N LYS A 645 -18.40 -30.02 32.63
CA LYS A 645 -17.75 -29.85 31.32
C LYS A 645 -16.77 -28.67 31.27
N SER A 646 -16.71 -27.87 32.33
CA SER A 646 -15.98 -26.60 32.40
C SER A 646 -14.59 -26.72 33.03
N ASP A 647 -13.66 -25.85 32.67
CA ASP A 647 -12.29 -25.83 33.22
C ASP A 647 -12.22 -25.27 34.67
N ILE A 648 -12.70 -26.07 35.62
CA ILE A 648 -12.73 -25.68 37.03
C ILE A 648 -11.32 -25.70 37.66
N LEU A 649 -10.49 -26.70 37.33
CA LEU A 649 -9.13 -26.77 37.88
C LEU A 649 -8.25 -25.65 37.32
N GLY A 650 -8.47 -25.22 36.08
CA GLY A 650 -7.83 -24.04 35.52
C GLY A 650 -8.18 -22.78 36.28
N PHE A 651 -9.46 -22.58 36.59
CA PHE A 651 -9.93 -21.44 37.39
C PHE A 651 -9.33 -21.42 38.79
N LEU A 652 -9.25 -22.56 39.47
CA LEU A 652 -8.65 -22.64 40.81
C LEU A 652 -7.15 -22.26 40.81
N ASN A 653 -6.47 -22.44 39.67
CA ASN A 653 -5.07 -22.08 39.47
C ASN A 653 -4.88 -20.73 38.72
N CYS A 654 -5.94 -19.95 38.53
CA CYS A 654 -5.85 -18.68 37.82
C CYS A 654 -5.31 -17.54 38.71
N SER A 655 -4.86 -16.46 38.07
CA SER A 655 -4.45 -15.22 38.74
C SER A 655 -5.60 -14.21 38.77
N TYR A 656 -6.30 -14.06 37.65
CA TYR A 656 -7.38 -13.08 37.47
C TYR A 656 -8.56 -13.69 36.73
N PHE A 657 -9.75 -13.16 36.99
CA PHE A 657 -10.99 -13.59 36.34
C PHE A 657 -11.97 -12.44 36.12
N VAL A 658 -12.94 -12.65 35.22
CA VAL A 658 -14.05 -11.73 34.91
C VAL A 658 -15.34 -12.54 34.83
N LYS A 659 -16.39 -12.07 35.51
CA LYS A 659 -17.75 -12.61 35.39
C LYS A 659 -18.49 -11.92 34.26
N THR A 660 -19.14 -12.68 33.38
CA THR A 660 -19.96 -12.15 32.27
C THR A 660 -21.23 -12.95 32.09
N LYS A 661 -22.23 -12.34 31.41
CA LYS A 661 -23.46 -13.00 30.98
C LYS A 661 -23.42 -13.30 29.49
N GLY A 662 -23.82 -14.52 29.12
CA GLY A 662 -24.00 -14.92 27.74
C GLY A 662 -25.33 -14.43 27.15
N PRO A 663 -25.54 -14.60 25.82
CA PRO A 663 -26.76 -14.15 25.14
C PRO A 663 -28.05 -14.76 25.70
N ASN A 664 -27.98 -15.98 26.23
CA ASN A 664 -29.11 -16.72 26.78
C ASN A 664 -29.28 -16.50 28.30
N GLY A 665 -28.57 -15.53 28.89
CA GLY A 665 -28.60 -15.26 30.34
C GLY A 665 -27.67 -16.13 31.20
N ASN A 666 -27.08 -17.19 30.63
CA ASN A 666 -26.12 -18.05 31.34
C ASN A 666 -24.88 -17.26 31.78
N GLU A 667 -24.45 -17.45 33.03
CA GLU A 667 -23.28 -16.79 33.59
C GLU A 667 -22.00 -17.61 33.37
N PHE A 668 -20.93 -16.92 32.95
CA PHE A 668 -19.61 -17.51 32.70
C PHE A 668 -18.54 -16.72 33.44
N ILE A 669 -17.48 -17.42 33.81
CA ILE A 669 -16.22 -16.82 34.26
C ILE A 669 -15.17 -17.02 33.19
N TYR A 670 -14.59 -15.94 32.69
CA TYR A 670 -13.34 -15.98 31.93
C TYR A 670 -12.18 -15.77 32.89
N PHE A 671 -11.10 -16.53 32.74
CA PHE A 671 -9.96 -16.44 33.65
C PHE A 671 -8.65 -16.64 32.91
N ILE A 672 -7.56 -16.15 33.51
CA ILE A 672 -6.22 -16.25 32.95
C ILE A 672 -5.28 -16.93 33.95
N GLN A 673 -4.54 -17.90 33.45
CA GLN A 673 -3.48 -18.56 34.21
C GLN A 673 -2.15 -17.92 33.86
N ARG A 674 -1.19 -17.99 34.78
CA ARG A 674 0.18 -17.53 34.55
C ARG A 674 1.15 -18.67 34.78
N HIS A 675 1.72 -19.19 33.70
CA HIS A 675 2.77 -20.19 33.74
C HIS A 675 4.15 -19.55 33.77
N GLN A 676 5.13 -20.26 34.34
CA GLN A 676 6.52 -19.82 34.38
C GLN A 676 7.34 -20.64 33.38
N LEU A 677 8.31 -19.99 32.74
CA LEU A 677 9.34 -20.69 31.99
C LEU A 677 10.23 -21.51 32.93
N PRO A 678 10.82 -22.62 32.44
CA PRO A 678 11.78 -23.39 33.22
C PRO A 678 12.99 -22.53 33.60
N LYS A 679 13.54 -22.74 34.80
CA LYS A 679 14.69 -21.99 35.34
C LYS A 679 16.02 -22.41 34.70
N LYS A 680 16.19 -22.08 33.41
CA LYS A 680 17.39 -22.32 32.61
C LYS A 680 17.49 -21.29 31.49
N LYS A 681 18.52 -21.39 30.64
CA LYS A 681 18.66 -20.52 29.46
C LYS A 681 17.52 -20.79 28.45
N VAL A 682 16.75 -19.76 28.12
CA VAL A 682 15.64 -19.82 27.16
C VAL A 682 15.91 -18.84 26.02
N ILE A 683 15.83 -19.32 24.78
CA ILE A 683 15.98 -18.52 23.56
C ILE A 683 14.67 -18.58 22.79
N ILE A 684 13.99 -17.45 22.63
CA ILE A 684 12.70 -17.32 21.96
C ILE A 684 12.91 -16.69 20.59
N LEU A 685 12.51 -17.39 19.54
CA LEU A 685 12.55 -16.94 18.16
C LEU A 685 11.11 -16.63 17.71
N SER A 686 10.73 -15.35 17.69
CA SER A 686 9.35 -14.94 17.35
C SER A 686 9.32 -13.90 16.24
N ALA A 687 8.22 -13.82 15.48
CA ALA A 687 7.97 -12.72 14.56
C ALA A 687 7.24 -11.54 15.21
N THR A 688 6.63 -11.75 16.38
CA THR A 688 5.50 -10.92 16.85
C THR A 688 5.70 -10.34 18.25
N ILE A 689 6.50 -10.98 19.12
CA ILE A 689 6.73 -10.49 20.49
C ILE A 689 7.43 -9.12 20.45
N SER A 690 6.76 -8.07 20.94
CA SER A 690 7.35 -6.74 21.10
C SER A 690 8.26 -6.67 22.33
N GLU A 691 9.19 -5.71 22.34
CA GLU A 691 10.09 -5.50 23.48
C GLU A 691 9.32 -5.17 24.76
N THR A 692 8.26 -4.36 24.64
CA THR A 692 7.37 -4.00 25.74
C THR A 692 6.73 -5.24 26.35
N ILE A 693 6.10 -6.09 25.54
CA ILE A 693 5.46 -7.32 26.01
C ILE A 693 6.47 -8.29 26.61
N ALA A 694 7.67 -8.43 26.00
CA ALA A 694 8.74 -9.26 26.54
C ALA A 694 9.18 -8.80 27.93
N LYS A 695 9.40 -7.49 28.12
CA LYS A 695 9.79 -6.91 29.41
C LYS A 695 8.70 -7.04 30.46
N MET A 696 7.43 -6.87 30.09
CA MET A 696 6.30 -7.07 31.00
C MET A 696 6.17 -8.54 31.45
N MET A 697 6.39 -9.50 30.54
CA MET A 697 6.24 -10.92 30.86
C MET A 697 7.43 -11.48 31.66
N PHE A 698 8.65 -11.17 31.24
CA PHE A 698 9.88 -11.80 31.72
C PHE A 698 10.73 -10.91 32.63
N GLY A 699 10.36 -9.64 32.79
CA GLY A 699 11.11 -8.65 33.57
C GLY A 699 12.10 -7.84 32.72
N PRO A 700 12.71 -6.79 33.31
CA PRO A 700 13.59 -5.86 32.59
C PRO A 700 14.91 -6.49 32.13
N GLU A 701 15.34 -7.59 32.76
CA GLU A 701 16.58 -8.32 32.45
C GLU A 701 16.50 -9.15 31.16
N VAL A 702 15.34 -9.18 30.47
CA VAL A 702 15.19 -9.91 29.22
C VAL A 702 16.10 -9.32 28.15
N LYS A 703 16.89 -10.18 27.49
CA LYS A 703 17.78 -9.77 26.40
C LYS A 703 17.00 -9.76 25.09
N TYR A 704 16.53 -8.58 24.70
CA TYR A 704 15.76 -8.40 23.48
C TYR A 704 16.63 -7.94 22.30
N ARG A 705 16.50 -8.60 21.15
CA ARG A 705 17.15 -8.23 19.89
C ARG A 705 16.11 -8.25 18.76
N ASP A 706 15.93 -7.13 18.08
CA ASP A 706 15.12 -7.06 16.84
C ASP A 706 16.04 -7.11 15.63
N VAL A 707 15.78 -8.03 14.70
CA VAL A 707 16.46 -8.10 13.40
C VAL A 707 16.11 -6.90 12.53
N GLY A 708 14.91 -6.34 12.66
CA GLY A 708 14.40 -5.23 11.87
C GLY A 708 13.65 -5.67 10.61
N LEU A 709 13.10 -4.68 9.90
CA LEU A 709 12.32 -4.89 8.67
C LEU A 709 13.23 -5.34 7.52
N THR A 710 12.69 -6.21 6.66
CA THR A 710 13.45 -6.85 5.59
C THR A 710 12.68 -6.72 4.27
N GLU A 711 13.39 -6.41 3.19
CA GLU A 711 12.82 -6.33 1.85
C GLU A 711 12.20 -7.68 1.43
N SER A 712 10.98 -7.64 0.89
CA SER A 712 10.29 -8.81 0.38
C SER A 712 10.49 -8.95 -1.13
N LYS A 713 10.57 -10.20 -1.61
CA LYS A 713 10.53 -10.51 -3.04
C LYS A 713 9.10 -10.39 -3.59
N GLY A 714 8.12 -10.90 -2.86
CA GLY A 714 6.70 -10.81 -3.18
C GLY A 714 6.07 -9.47 -2.80
N GLU A 715 4.85 -9.24 -3.28
CA GLU A 715 4.07 -8.02 -3.05
C GLU A 715 3.04 -8.21 -1.93
N ILE A 716 2.97 -7.26 -1.01
CA ILE A 716 1.86 -7.15 -0.04
C ILE A 716 1.04 -5.93 -0.43
N VAL A 717 -0.24 -6.13 -0.71
CA VAL A 717 -1.21 -5.09 -1.05
C VAL A 717 -2.26 -5.05 0.04
N GLN A 718 -2.62 -3.86 0.54
CA GLN A 718 -3.61 -3.72 1.59
C GLN A 718 -4.70 -2.70 1.23
N ILE A 719 -5.96 -3.07 1.50
CA ILE A 719 -7.12 -2.19 1.37
C ILE A 719 -7.68 -1.89 2.77
N PRO A 720 -7.36 -0.72 3.36
CA PRO A 720 -7.64 -0.43 4.77
C PRO A 720 -9.03 0.14 5.06
N ILE A 721 -9.92 0.11 4.08
CA ILE A 721 -11.20 0.83 4.10
C ILE A 721 -12.16 0.36 5.21
N LYS A 722 -12.10 -0.92 5.58
CA LYS A 722 -12.92 -1.57 6.62
C LYS A 722 -12.09 -2.60 7.38
N SER A 723 -12.53 -2.92 8.60
CA SER A 723 -11.89 -3.96 9.41
C SER A 723 -12.17 -5.36 8.89
N PHE A 724 -13.29 -5.58 8.19
CA PHE A 724 -13.75 -6.92 7.79
C PHE A 724 -13.74 -7.91 8.96
N SER A 725 -13.98 -7.43 10.18
CA SER A 725 -13.96 -8.28 11.37
C SER A 725 -15.13 -9.26 11.35
N ARG A 726 -14.98 -10.38 12.06
CA ARG A 726 -16.05 -11.40 12.17
C ARG A 726 -17.38 -10.78 12.57
N TYR A 727 -17.37 -9.86 13.52
CA TYR A 727 -18.56 -9.14 13.96
C TYR A 727 -19.08 -8.21 12.86
N ALA A 728 -18.21 -7.38 12.28
CA ALA A 728 -18.62 -6.40 11.26
C ALA A 728 -19.30 -7.04 10.06
N ILE A 729 -18.79 -8.17 9.56
CA ILE A 729 -19.39 -8.87 8.44
C ILE A 729 -20.66 -9.63 8.85
N LYS A 730 -20.71 -10.20 10.06
CA LYS A 730 -21.92 -10.88 10.55
C LYS A 730 -23.11 -9.92 10.67
N GLU A 731 -22.85 -8.67 11.05
CA GLU A 731 -23.85 -7.60 11.13
C GLU A 731 -24.22 -7.01 9.76
N ASN A 732 -23.37 -7.17 8.74
CA ASN A 732 -23.59 -6.59 7.41
C ASN A 732 -23.08 -7.51 6.30
N GLU A 733 -24.02 -8.23 5.67
CA GLU A 733 -23.76 -9.17 4.58
C GLU A 733 -23.17 -8.49 3.33
N GLU A 734 -23.47 -7.20 3.09
CA GLU A 734 -22.89 -6.44 1.97
C GLU A 734 -21.37 -6.31 2.08
N LEU A 735 -20.81 -6.33 3.30
CA LEU A 735 -19.35 -6.31 3.50
C LEU A 735 -18.68 -7.59 2.98
N LEU A 736 -19.36 -8.74 3.04
CA LEU A 736 -18.84 -9.97 2.47
C LEU A 736 -18.82 -9.90 0.94
N ASN A 737 -19.88 -9.35 0.34
CA ASN A 737 -19.94 -9.14 -1.10
C ASN A 737 -18.87 -8.16 -1.59
N LEU A 738 -18.66 -7.08 -0.84
CA LEU A 738 -17.56 -6.16 -1.09
C LEU A 738 -16.21 -6.87 -1.02
N ALA A 739 -15.96 -7.67 0.03
CA ALA A 739 -14.71 -8.42 0.15
C ALA A 739 -14.47 -9.35 -1.04
N LYS A 740 -15.48 -10.10 -1.50
CA LYS A 740 -15.40 -10.96 -2.67
C LYS A 740 -15.02 -10.18 -3.94
N LYS A 741 -15.70 -9.06 -4.22
CA LYS A 741 -15.40 -8.21 -5.38
C LYS A 741 -13.99 -7.63 -5.32
N LEU A 742 -13.54 -7.21 -4.14
CA LEU A 742 -12.17 -6.74 -3.96
C LEU A 742 -11.14 -7.86 -4.21
N ILE A 743 -11.44 -9.10 -3.81
CA ILE A 743 -10.58 -10.25 -4.10
C ILE A 743 -10.53 -10.49 -5.61
N ASP A 744 -11.66 -10.49 -6.30
CA ASP A 744 -11.73 -10.73 -7.75
C ASP A 744 -10.94 -9.68 -8.54
N ILE A 745 -10.97 -8.42 -8.11
CA ILE A 745 -10.26 -7.32 -8.76
C ILE A 745 -8.76 -7.36 -8.46
N TYR A 746 -8.38 -7.47 -7.17
CA TYR A 746 -7.01 -7.19 -6.74
C TYR A 746 -6.16 -8.46 -6.54
N ASN A 747 -6.77 -9.63 -6.31
CA ASN A 747 -6.04 -10.89 -6.13
C ASN A 747 -6.91 -12.13 -6.48
N PRO A 748 -7.35 -12.26 -7.75
CA PRO A 748 -8.22 -13.34 -8.18
C PRO A 748 -7.57 -14.71 -7.99
N ASN A 749 -8.38 -15.73 -7.69
CA ASN A 749 -7.97 -17.13 -7.47
C ASN A 749 -6.99 -17.34 -6.30
N SER A 750 -6.89 -16.37 -5.37
CA SER A 750 -6.05 -16.50 -4.17
C SER A 750 -6.69 -17.40 -3.11
N THR A 751 -5.86 -18.11 -2.33
CA THR A 751 -6.34 -18.85 -1.16
C THR A 751 -6.69 -17.86 -0.04
N ILE A 752 -7.89 -17.97 0.52
CA ILE A 752 -8.38 -17.03 1.55
C ILE A 752 -8.08 -17.56 2.95
N ILE A 753 -7.37 -16.79 3.77
CA ILE A 753 -7.20 -17.01 5.21
C ILE A 753 -8.17 -16.07 5.95
N THR A 754 -9.10 -16.63 6.73
CA THR A 754 -10.05 -15.87 7.55
C THR A 754 -10.50 -16.67 8.79
N TYR A 755 -11.60 -16.28 9.43
CA TYR A 755 -12.14 -16.95 10.62
C TYR A 755 -12.67 -18.35 10.31
N LYS A 756 -12.55 -19.27 11.27
CA LYS A 756 -13.08 -20.64 11.14
C LYS A 756 -14.60 -20.64 10.94
N GLY A 757 -15.07 -21.42 9.95
CA GLY A 757 -16.50 -21.58 9.63
C GLY A 757 -17.15 -20.34 9.00
N PHE A 758 -16.33 -19.42 8.47
CA PHE A 758 -16.78 -18.15 7.94
C PHE A 758 -17.02 -18.14 6.43
N MET A 759 -16.20 -18.90 5.68
CA MET A 759 -16.39 -19.19 4.26
C MET A 759 -16.21 -20.70 4.05
N GLU A 760 -16.77 -21.24 2.97
CA GLU A 760 -16.42 -22.59 2.53
C GLU A 760 -14.94 -22.59 2.15
N GLN A 761 -14.15 -23.37 2.89
CA GLN A 761 -12.72 -23.47 2.73
C GLN A 761 -12.33 -24.94 2.76
N ASP A 762 -11.32 -25.30 1.98
CA ASP A 762 -10.69 -26.60 2.13
C ASP A 762 -10.24 -26.80 3.57
N LYS A 763 -10.46 -28.00 4.11
CA LYS A 763 -10.05 -28.37 5.48
C LYS A 763 -8.56 -28.15 5.75
N ALA A 764 -7.74 -28.11 4.71
CA ALA A 764 -6.31 -27.89 4.77
C ALA A 764 -5.89 -26.40 4.88
N THR A 765 -6.82 -25.47 4.64
CA THR A 765 -6.54 -24.02 4.65
C THR A 765 -6.45 -23.49 6.09
N PRO A 766 -5.38 -22.76 6.45
CA PRO A 766 -5.26 -22.12 7.75
C PRO A 766 -6.36 -21.09 8.01
N THR A 767 -6.79 -20.99 9.26
CA THR A 767 -7.74 -19.96 9.73
C THR A 767 -7.11 -19.14 10.85
N PHE A 768 -7.62 -17.93 11.12
CA PHE A 768 -7.21 -17.17 12.30
C PHE A 768 -7.32 -18.02 13.57
N GLY A 769 -6.30 -17.93 14.43
CA GLY A 769 -6.10 -18.79 15.61
C GLY A 769 -5.38 -20.10 15.33
N ASN A 770 -5.11 -20.45 14.06
CA ASN A 770 -4.40 -21.68 13.66
C ASN A 770 -3.55 -21.45 12.40
N THR A 771 -2.74 -20.39 12.40
CA THR A 771 -1.86 -20.01 11.27
C THR A 771 -0.38 -20.37 11.49
N GLU A 772 -0.01 -20.84 12.68
CA GLU A 772 1.37 -21.16 13.03
C GLU A 772 1.80 -22.55 12.53
N GLY A 773 3.04 -22.66 12.05
CA GLY A 773 3.62 -23.95 11.69
C GLY A 773 3.02 -24.66 10.47
N ILE A 774 2.46 -23.90 9.51
CA ILE A 774 1.90 -24.45 8.25
C ILE A 774 2.65 -23.89 7.04
N ASP A 775 3.23 -24.78 6.22
CA ASP A 775 3.98 -24.43 4.99
C ASP A 775 3.23 -24.74 3.69
N SER A 776 1.96 -25.17 3.76
CA SER A 776 1.17 -25.58 2.57
C SER A 776 0.88 -24.45 1.58
N LEU A 777 0.98 -23.18 1.99
CA LEU A 777 0.71 -22.00 1.17
C LEU A 777 1.98 -21.26 0.73
N LYS A 778 3.16 -21.86 0.95
CA LYS A 778 4.44 -21.26 0.56
C LYS A 778 4.44 -20.98 -0.96
N GLY A 779 4.71 -19.72 -1.33
CA GLY A 779 4.79 -19.28 -2.72
C GLY A 779 3.44 -19.16 -3.45
N GLN A 780 2.32 -19.33 -2.76
CA GLN A 780 0.99 -19.15 -3.34
C GLN A 780 0.47 -17.73 -3.07
N ASN A 781 -0.35 -17.22 -3.99
CA ASN A 781 -1.09 -15.99 -3.78
C ASN A 781 -2.16 -16.22 -2.72
N ILE A 782 -2.19 -15.38 -1.69
CA ILE A 782 -3.15 -15.50 -0.58
C ILE A 782 -3.89 -14.18 -0.35
N THR A 783 -5.13 -14.29 0.12
CA THR A 783 -5.86 -13.15 0.68
C THR A 783 -6.05 -13.37 2.18
N VAL A 784 -5.67 -12.38 2.99
CA VAL A 784 -5.96 -12.34 4.42
C VAL A 784 -7.17 -11.43 4.63
N LEU A 785 -8.31 -12.04 5.01
CA LEU A 785 -9.60 -11.36 5.14
C LEU A 785 -9.98 -11.19 6.62
N GLY A 786 -9.89 -9.95 7.11
CA GLY A 786 -10.37 -9.52 8.41
C GLY A 786 -9.28 -9.03 9.38
N THR A 787 -9.66 -8.13 10.28
CA THR A 787 -8.86 -7.71 11.43
C THR A 787 -9.11 -8.67 12.60
N PRO A 788 -8.14 -9.50 13.02
CA PRO A 788 -8.34 -10.60 13.97
C PRO A 788 -8.45 -10.12 15.43
N HIS A 789 -9.47 -9.32 15.74
CA HIS A 789 -9.80 -8.93 17.11
C HIS A 789 -10.08 -10.16 17.96
N VAL A 790 -9.49 -10.22 19.16
CA VAL A 790 -9.88 -11.16 20.22
C VAL A 790 -10.97 -10.54 21.10
N ASN A 791 -11.57 -11.37 21.97
CA ASN A 791 -12.57 -10.93 22.93
C ASN A 791 -11.98 -9.82 23.83
N PRO A 792 -12.66 -8.68 24.03
CA PRO A 792 -12.18 -7.60 24.89
C PRO A 792 -11.77 -8.03 26.30
N ILE A 793 -12.43 -9.05 26.86
CA ILE A 793 -12.09 -9.64 28.17
C ILE A 793 -10.66 -10.18 28.18
N ALA A 794 -10.17 -10.71 27.05
CA ALA A 794 -8.81 -11.20 26.94
C ALA A 794 -7.79 -10.07 27.12
N TYR A 795 -8.02 -8.88 26.54
CA TYR A 795 -7.11 -7.74 26.73
C TYR A 795 -7.02 -7.34 28.20
N LEU A 796 -8.16 -7.28 28.89
CA LEU A 796 -8.23 -6.94 30.32
C LEU A 796 -7.54 -7.97 31.22
N LEU A 797 -7.72 -9.26 30.91
CA LEU A 797 -7.06 -10.34 31.64
C LEU A 797 -5.55 -10.35 31.38
N TYR A 798 -5.11 -10.12 30.14
CA TYR A 798 -3.69 -9.99 29.79
C TYR A 798 -3.05 -8.80 30.52
N SER A 799 -3.69 -7.64 30.54
CA SER A 799 -3.15 -6.46 31.23
C SER A 799 -2.97 -6.72 32.72
N ALA A 800 -3.96 -7.34 33.37
CA ALA A 800 -3.87 -7.70 34.79
C ALA A 800 -2.76 -8.73 35.03
N ALA A 801 -2.68 -9.78 34.22
CA ALA A 801 -1.65 -10.82 34.35
C ALA A 801 -0.23 -10.28 34.12
N LEU A 802 -0.07 -9.26 33.28
CA LEU A 802 1.19 -8.55 33.03
C LEU A 802 1.50 -7.46 34.07
N GLY A 803 0.69 -7.33 35.13
CA GLY A 803 0.96 -6.47 36.27
C GLY A 803 0.37 -5.06 36.19
N TYR A 804 -0.50 -4.78 35.21
CA TYR A 804 -1.18 -3.50 35.11
C TYR A 804 -2.49 -3.47 35.92
N LYS A 805 -2.64 -2.47 36.80
CA LYS A 805 -3.87 -2.25 37.56
C LYS A 805 -4.85 -1.41 36.76
N LEU A 806 -5.96 -2.01 36.35
CA LEU A 806 -7.01 -1.34 35.58
C LEU A 806 -7.82 -0.36 36.46
N GLY A 807 -7.94 0.88 36.01
CA GLY A 807 -8.90 1.85 36.51
C GLY A 807 -10.32 1.60 35.98
N LEU A 808 -11.33 2.20 36.65
CA LEU A 808 -12.75 2.04 36.30
C LEU A 808 -13.11 2.52 34.88
N ASN A 809 -12.36 3.46 34.32
CA ASN A 809 -12.61 4.05 33.00
C ASN A 809 -11.66 3.53 31.90
N ASP A 810 -10.72 2.65 32.23
CA ASP A 810 -9.65 2.24 31.31
C ASP A 810 -10.10 1.24 30.25
N SER A 811 -11.28 0.62 30.43
CA SER A 811 -11.75 -0.50 29.62
C SER A 811 -12.61 -0.11 28.41
N LYS A 812 -12.89 1.18 28.20
CA LYS A 812 -13.72 1.64 27.09
C LYS A 812 -12.88 1.78 25.81
N MET A 813 -13.29 1.09 24.76
CA MET A 813 -12.72 1.28 23.42
C MET A 813 -13.55 2.28 22.62
N GLU A 814 -12.88 3.16 21.90
CA GLU A 814 -13.48 4.11 20.98
C GLU A 814 -12.77 4.10 19.63
N TYR A 815 -13.52 4.45 18.58
CA TYR A 815 -12.98 4.54 17.23
C TYR A 815 -12.30 5.90 17.02
N GLN A 816 -10.97 5.90 17.07
CA GLN A 816 -10.15 7.10 17.19
C GLN A 816 -8.92 7.05 16.28
N GLN A 817 -8.23 8.18 16.16
CA GLN A 817 -6.97 8.27 15.42
C GLN A 817 -5.83 7.76 16.27
N VAL A 818 -4.99 6.88 15.71
CA VAL A 818 -3.84 6.28 16.37
C VAL A 818 -2.58 6.48 15.53
N GLN A 819 -1.42 6.50 16.19
CA GLN A 819 -0.11 6.49 15.54
C GLN A 819 0.68 5.27 16.00
N ARG A 820 1.05 4.40 15.05
CA ARG A 820 1.78 3.16 15.34
C ARG A 820 2.60 2.73 14.13
N ASN A 821 3.82 2.23 14.36
CA ASN A 821 4.65 1.60 13.32
C ASN A 821 4.96 2.49 12.11
N GLY A 822 5.03 3.82 12.31
CA GLY A 822 5.25 4.80 11.23
C GLY A 822 3.98 5.19 10.47
N PHE A 823 2.80 4.75 10.93
CA PHE A 823 1.51 5.05 10.32
C PHE A 823 0.58 5.82 11.25
N ARG A 824 -0.29 6.62 10.65
CA ARG A 824 -1.43 7.27 11.30
C ARG A 824 -2.71 6.83 10.62
N PHE A 825 -3.64 6.28 11.40
CA PHE A 825 -4.86 5.63 10.90
C PHE A 825 -5.98 5.69 11.95
N PHE A 826 -7.20 5.29 11.58
CA PHE A 826 -8.29 5.14 12.56
C PHE A 826 -8.45 3.68 12.99
N PHE A 827 -8.60 3.47 14.30
CA PHE A 827 -8.78 2.13 14.87
C PHE A 827 -9.69 2.17 16.11
N ASN A 828 -10.38 1.06 16.39
CA ASN A 828 -11.17 0.92 17.62
C ASN A 828 -10.25 0.42 18.74
N THR A 829 -9.84 1.32 19.64
CA THR A 829 -8.86 1.03 20.69
C THR A 829 -9.12 1.83 21.97
N TYR A 830 -8.32 1.57 22.99
CA TYR A 830 -8.34 2.25 24.28
C TYR A 830 -7.65 3.62 24.16
N GLU A 831 -8.35 4.71 24.48
CA GLU A 831 -7.85 6.09 24.37
C GLU A 831 -6.88 6.45 25.51
N ASN A 832 -7.24 6.11 26.74
CA ASN A 832 -6.53 6.58 27.94
C ASN A 832 -5.61 5.51 28.55
N ASN A 833 -5.27 4.46 27.80
CA ASN A 833 -4.46 3.36 28.32
C ASN A 833 -3.51 2.77 27.27
N GLU A 834 -2.29 3.28 27.25
CA GLU A 834 -1.23 2.86 26.33
C GLU A 834 -0.88 1.37 26.45
N ILE A 835 -0.98 0.79 27.65
CA ILE A 835 -0.65 -0.62 27.88
C ILE A 835 -1.73 -1.53 27.31
N LEU A 836 -3.01 -1.23 27.54
CA LEU A 836 -4.11 -1.97 26.92
C LEU A 836 -4.09 -1.82 25.39
N GLN A 837 -3.76 -0.63 24.90
CA GLN A 837 -3.57 -0.39 23.47
C GLN A 837 -2.43 -1.25 22.90
N GLU A 838 -1.26 -1.31 23.57
CA GLU A 838 -0.13 -2.16 23.16
C GLU A 838 -0.50 -3.65 23.17
N ILE A 839 -1.19 -4.14 24.22
CA ILE A 839 -1.66 -5.53 24.30
C ILE A 839 -2.66 -5.84 23.19
N GLN A 840 -3.60 -4.93 22.92
CA GLN A 840 -4.57 -5.08 21.86
C GLN A 840 -3.88 -5.19 20.50
N PHE A 841 -2.99 -4.25 20.18
CA PHE A 841 -2.24 -4.29 18.93
C PHE A 841 -1.39 -5.53 18.84
N TYR A 842 -0.64 -5.88 19.88
CA TYR A 842 0.18 -7.10 19.90
C TYR A 842 -0.63 -8.36 19.55
N LEU A 843 -1.78 -8.60 20.18
CA LEU A 843 -2.58 -9.79 19.91
C LEU A 843 -3.17 -9.81 18.50
N VAL A 844 -3.61 -8.65 17.98
CA VAL A 844 -4.18 -8.53 16.63
C VAL A 844 -3.08 -8.63 15.56
N GLU A 845 -1.98 -7.91 15.72
CA GLU A 845 -0.82 -7.91 14.82
C GLU A 845 -0.21 -9.31 14.73
N SER A 846 -0.13 -10.03 15.86
CA SER A 846 0.45 -11.37 15.90
C SER A 846 -0.27 -12.32 14.93
N GLN A 847 -1.61 -12.35 14.99
CA GLN A 847 -2.42 -13.18 14.11
C GLN A 847 -2.33 -12.74 12.65
N LEU A 848 -2.31 -11.42 12.40
CA LEU A 848 -2.27 -10.85 11.06
C LEU A 848 -0.92 -11.12 10.37
N ILE A 849 0.20 -10.88 11.06
CA ILE A 849 1.56 -11.14 10.56
C ILE A 849 1.79 -12.62 10.29
N GLN A 850 1.27 -13.51 11.15
CA GLN A 850 1.38 -14.96 10.94
C GLN A 850 0.59 -15.43 9.71
N ALA A 851 -0.62 -14.88 9.48
CA ALA A 851 -1.43 -15.17 8.30
C ALA A 851 -0.74 -14.72 7.00
N ILE A 852 -0.22 -13.48 6.97
CA ILE A 852 0.53 -12.93 5.84
C ILE A 852 1.80 -13.75 5.58
N GLY A 853 2.49 -14.15 6.65
CA GLY A 853 3.71 -14.95 6.59
C GLY A 853 3.56 -16.32 5.94
N ARG A 854 2.33 -16.82 5.72
CA ARG A 854 2.09 -18.12 5.09
C ARG A 854 2.51 -18.17 3.62
N ALA A 855 2.44 -17.04 2.91
CA ALA A 855 2.92 -16.95 1.53
C ALA A 855 4.45 -16.95 1.42
N ARG A 856 5.18 -16.65 2.51
CA ARG A 856 6.65 -16.55 2.56
C ARG A 856 7.22 -15.52 1.57
N THR A 857 6.57 -14.36 1.45
CA THR A 857 6.91 -13.26 0.53
C THR A 857 8.34 -12.72 0.63
N LEU A 858 9.04 -12.95 1.76
CA LEU A 858 10.48 -12.63 1.86
C LEU A 858 11.33 -13.34 0.79
N ARG A 859 10.96 -14.56 0.40
CA ARG A 859 11.75 -15.40 -0.53
C ARG A 859 10.99 -15.77 -1.80
N GLU A 860 9.67 -15.83 -1.69
CA GLU A 860 8.79 -16.26 -2.78
C GLU A 860 8.16 -15.05 -3.48
N ASP A 861 8.00 -15.17 -4.79
CA ASP A 861 7.31 -14.18 -5.62
C ASP A 861 5.79 -14.43 -5.55
N ALA A 862 5.22 -14.13 -4.39
CA ALA A 862 3.81 -14.34 -4.08
C ALA A 862 3.13 -13.00 -3.77
N LYS A 863 1.88 -12.86 -4.20
CA LYS A 863 1.04 -11.70 -3.91
C LYS A 863 0.12 -11.96 -2.72
N VAL A 864 0.19 -11.08 -1.73
CA VAL A 864 -0.68 -11.11 -0.54
C VAL A 864 -1.62 -9.92 -0.58
N LEU A 865 -2.92 -10.16 -0.65
CA LEU A 865 -3.94 -9.14 -0.45
C LEU A 865 -4.41 -9.14 1.00
N VAL A 866 -4.39 -7.99 1.65
CA VAL A 866 -4.82 -7.80 3.03
C VAL A 866 -6.07 -6.92 3.04
N LEU A 867 -7.18 -7.49 3.50
CA LEU A 867 -8.44 -6.78 3.73
C LEU A 867 -8.61 -6.57 5.24
N SER A 868 -7.97 -5.52 5.77
CA SER A 868 -7.97 -5.15 7.18
C SER A 868 -7.69 -3.66 7.35
N ASN A 869 -8.28 -3.03 8.36
CA ASN A 869 -8.03 -1.63 8.70
C ASN A 869 -6.80 -1.40 9.60
N LEU A 870 -6.07 -2.46 9.97
CA LEU A 870 -4.81 -2.36 10.73
C LEU A 870 -3.62 -2.33 9.75
N PRO A 871 -2.86 -1.24 9.64
CA PRO A 871 -1.76 -1.13 8.68
C PRO A 871 -0.68 -2.20 8.89
N VAL A 872 -0.25 -2.82 7.79
CA VAL A 872 0.87 -3.76 7.78
C VAL A 872 2.11 -3.06 7.23
N GLN A 873 3.23 -3.16 7.94
CA GLN A 873 4.51 -2.64 7.46
C GLN A 873 4.95 -3.37 6.18
N GLY A 874 5.32 -2.61 5.15
CA GLY A 874 5.72 -3.14 3.85
C GLY A 874 4.56 -3.39 2.87
N ALA A 875 3.31 -3.10 3.27
CA ALA A 875 2.19 -3.14 2.35
C ALA A 875 2.10 -1.89 1.46
N ARG A 876 1.74 -2.08 0.20
CA ARG A 876 1.24 -1.02 -0.68
C ARG A 876 -0.25 -0.79 -0.39
N PHE A 877 -0.62 0.42 0.00
CA PHE A 877 -2.00 0.74 0.36
C PHE A 877 -2.81 1.18 -0.85
N ILE A 878 -3.99 0.59 -1.04
CA ILE A 878 -4.99 1.02 -2.03
C ILE A 878 -6.14 1.70 -1.28
N HIS A 879 -6.31 3.00 -1.52
CA HIS A 879 -7.31 3.82 -0.84
C HIS A 879 -8.56 4.01 -1.69
N LEU A 880 -9.65 3.34 -1.31
CA LEU A 880 -10.95 3.47 -1.98
C LEU A 880 -11.78 4.60 -1.35
N SER A 881 -12.47 5.37 -2.18
CA SER A 881 -13.47 6.35 -1.75
C SER A 881 -14.81 5.67 -1.44
N GLN A 882 -15.69 6.37 -0.71
CA GLN A 882 -17.05 5.86 -0.48
C GLN A 882 -17.84 5.67 -1.78
N ARG A 883 -17.55 6.48 -2.80
CA ARG A 883 -18.16 6.35 -4.12
C ARG A 883 -17.67 5.08 -4.82
N ASP A 884 -16.39 4.75 -4.70
CA ASP A 884 -15.83 3.52 -5.28
C ASP A 884 -16.49 2.29 -4.66
N ILE A 885 -16.68 2.30 -3.33
CA ILE A 885 -17.41 1.23 -2.62
C ILE A 885 -18.85 1.12 -3.13
N GLN A 886 -19.57 2.24 -3.25
CA GLN A 886 -20.95 2.25 -3.75
C GLN A 886 -21.01 1.69 -5.18
N ASN A 887 -20.12 2.13 -6.06
CA ASN A 887 -20.05 1.63 -7.43
C ASN A 887 -19.80 0.12 -7.44
N LEU A 888 -18.85 -0.37 -6.62
CA LEU A 888 -18.57 -1.80 -6.49
C LEU A 888 -19.74 -2.58 -5.91
N LEU A 889 -20.54 -2.01 -5.01
CA LEU A 889 -21.72 -2.68 -4.47
C LEU A 889 -22.85 -2.77 -5.51
N HIS A 890 -22.98 -1.77 -6.39
CA HIS A 890 -24.03 -1.66 -7.41
C HIS A 890 -23.69 -2.26 -8.78
N SER A 891 -22.41 -2.55 -9.06
CA SER A 891 -21.94 -3.32 -10.23
C SER A 891 -22.04 -4.81 -9.98
#